data_AF-A0A7W0U0T0-F1
#
_entry.id   AF-A0A7W0U0T0-F1
#
_cell.length_a   1.000
_cell.length_b   1.000
_cell.length_c   1.000
_cell.angle_alpha   90.00
_cell.angle_beta   90.00
_cell.angle_gamma   90.00
#
_symmetry.space_group_name_H-M   'P 1'
#
loop_
_entity.id
_entity.type
_entity.pdbx_description
1 polymer ?
#
loop_
_entity_poly.entity_id
_entity_poly.type
_entity_poly.pdbx_seq_one_letter_code
_entity_poly.pdbx_strand_id
1 'polypeptide(L)'
;MVYPPGTVFAGFTIGRVLGTGGMGTVYLVQSPRLDRVDALKVLTHDLSTDAGFRARFEQEARLASRLAHPNIVRVYDRDSTDGQLWIHMEYVDGIDCSQALRAGPLDPRRALHVIDKVASALDFAHRRGLLHRDVKPANVLLAPGDQPSDPEQVFLTDFGVAKAEGEDTLLTTVGVRLYTPDYAAPEQILGRTTDRRLDIYSLGCVLYELLTGEVPFPLRYREATLEAHVHADRPRPSARVPSLPAAVDYVVARAMAVNPADRYATCSAFARAAQAALFPPQPHHRTQPLPLPLRQNTTVAVRPHGIEPPIRDRPTRSDSSRPAPRRRARRIASRAVTALVVAATSAAALTLPADSYLSAASGALDLPRSAALPDEAMVAVLEVAGNVDLYLVDTVTRAIVRRLTSSPDADRGPSISPDRQSIIYVRDNGGPRRLRVMAANGADDRELFAQPMVDCTTVSRPAWNLADASILAIVCFDGETQRSLRIIRTSGEVVRTLDVGDAYPFEPAFSPDGSTIAFWSGESADASNGAIYSISVDGSAPIRLSAPEATGDSGPMYSPDGREIAFRRRIEDGTEGGNGEIFLMNADGSEPRVLAPHVAQDAAPAWSTDGTQIAFMSRRLGPDSSQANHLWVVQVDGQDAWQAVSQESGGVGHAPAWGRR
;
A
#
# COMPACT_ATOMS: atom_id res chain seq x y z
N MET A 1 4.93 -26.57 -9.19
CA MET A 1 5.54 -27.92 -9.24
C MET A 1 6.75 -27.86 -10.15
N VAL A 2 7.86 -28.52 -9.81
CA VAL A 2 9.10 -28.50 -10.62
C VAL A 2 9.42 -29.94 -11.07
N TYR A 3 9.69 -30.14 -12.35
CA TYR A 3 10.03 -31.46 -12.89
C TYR A 3 11.50 -31.82 -12.58
N PRO A 4 11.80 -33.03 -12.09
CA PRO A 4 13.16 -33.45 -11.83
C PRO A 4 13.93 -33.75 -13.13
N PRO A 5 15.29 -33.65 -13.12
CA PRO A 5 16.14 -34.08 -14.23
C PRO A 5 15.83 -35.51 -14.70
N GLY A 6 15.88 -35.73 -16.01
CA GLY A 6 15.55 -37.01 -16.66
C GLY A 6 14.05 -37.23 -16.92
N THR A 7 13.16 -36.38 -16.39
CA THR A 7 11.72 -36.43 -16.74
C THR A 7 11.54 -36.15 -18.23
N VAL A 8 10.62 -36.87 -18.89
CA VAL A 8 10.17 -36.54 -20.25
C VAL A 8 8.84 -35.79 -20.17
N PHE A 9 8.80 -34.56 -20.68
CA PHE A 9 7.59 -33.72 -20.74
C PHE A 9 7.45 -33.15 -22.14
N ALA A 10 6.26 -33.25 -22.75
CA ALA A 10 6.02 -32.90 -24.16
C ALA A 10 7.00 -33.54 -25.17
N GLY A 11 7.58 -34.70 -24.81
CA GLY A 11 8.64 -35.38 -25.57
C GLY A 11 10.06 -34.85 -25.32
N PHE A 12 10.23 -33.70 -24.67
CA PHE A 12 11.53 -33.16 -24.29
C PHE A 12 12.05 -33.79 -22.99
N THR A 13 13.35 -34.09 -22.92
CA THR A 13 13.97 -34.58 -21.68
C THR A 13 14.45 -33.39 -20.85
N ILE A 14 13.91 -33.24 -19.64
CA ILE A 14 14.29 -32.20 -18.68
C ILE A 14 15.73 -32.41 -18.21
N GLY A 15 16.60 -31.42 -18.42
CA GLY A 15 17.98 -31.43 -17.94
C GLY A 15 18.13 -30.74 -16.58
N ARG A 16 17.89 -29.43 -16.52
CA ARG A 16 17.94 -28.62 -15.28
C ARG A 16 16.96 -27.44 -15.35
N VAL A 17 16.59 -26.89 -14.20
CA VAL A 17 15.88 -25.60 -14.14
C VAL A 17 16.84 -24.47 -14.52
N LEU A 18 16.39 -23.57 -15.39
CA LEU A 18 17.05 -22.31 -15.74
C LEU A 18 16.48 -21.13 -14.95
N GLY A 19 15.17 -21.15 -14.65
CA GLY A 19 14.53 -20.15 -13.79
C GLY A 19 13.09 -20.50 -13.46
N THR A 20 12.58 -19.95 -12.36
CA THR A 20 11.19 -20.11 -11.91
C THR A 20 10.60 -18.73 -11.64
N GLY A 21 9.36 -18.49 -12.08
CA GLY A 21 8.63 -17.26 -11.78
C GLY A 21 7.12 -17.50 -11.71
N GLY A 22 6.34 -16.46 -11.37
CA GLY A 22 4.90 -16.59 -11.13
C GLY A 22 4.05 -17.08 -12.32
N MET A 23 4.62 -17.14 -13.53
CA MET A 23 3.97 -17.68 -14.73
C MET A 23 4.32 -19.14 -15.04
N GLY A 24 5.37 -19.70 -14.43
CA GLY A 24 5.88 -21.02 -14.80
C GLY A 24 7.37 -21.22 -14.54
N THR A 25 7.89 -22.36 -14.99
CA THR A 25 9.30 -22.75 -14.85
C THR A 25 9.93 -22.93 -16.23
N VAL A 26 11.14 -22.39 -16.40
CA VAL A 26 11.97 -22.56 -17.59
C VAL A 26 12.99 -23.65 -17.33
N TYR A 27 13.05 -24.65 -18.21
CA TYR A 27 13.97 -25.78 -18.14
C TYR A 27 14.93 -25.76 -19.32
N LEU A 28 16.18 -26.14 -19.08
CA LEU A 28 17.09 -26.63 -20.12
C LEU A 28 16.63 -28.04 -20.48
N VAL A 29 16.39 -28.29 -21.76
CA VAL A 29 15.88 -29.59 -22.24
C VAL A 29 16.69 -30.11 -23.41
N GLN A 30 16.79 -31.43 -23.54
CA GLN A 30 17.26 -32.06 -24.78
C GLN A 30 16.09 -32.16 -25.77
N SER A 31 16.32 -31.70 -27.00
CA SER A 31 15.33 -31.80 -28.08
C SER A 31 15.14 -33.27 -28.52
N PRO A 32 13.91 -33.80 -28.66
CA PRO A 32 13.66 -35.22 -28.92
C PRO A 32 14.15 -35.74 -30.29
N ARG A 33 14.37 -34.84 -31.26
CA ARG A 33 14.70 -35.18 -32.66
C ARG A 33 15.97 -34.52 -33.18
N LEU A 34 16.59 -33.66 -32.37
CA LEU A 34 17.74 -32.85 -32.73
C LEU A 34 18.75 -32.97 -31.60
N ASP A 35 20.01 -33.24 -31.93
CA ASP A 35 21.08 -33.32 -30.94
C ASP A 35 21.53 -31.92 -30.51
N ARG A 36 20.64 -31.22 -29.80
CA ARG A 36 20.91 -29.94 -29.14
C ARG A 36 20.10 -29.79 -27.87
N VAL A 37 20.62 -28.92 -27.02
CA VAL A 37 19.87 -28.37 -25.89
C VAL A 37 19.07 -27.14 -26.34
N ASP A 38 17.84 -27.04 -25.84
CA ASP A 38 16.93 -25.92 -26.05
C ASP A 38 16.32 -25.51 -24.69
N ALA A 39 15.54 -24.43 -24.64
CA ALA A 39 14.78 -24.03 -23.47
C ALA A 39 13.29 -24.37 -23.62
N LEU A 40 12.67 -24.87 -22.55
CA LEU A 40 11.24 -25.16 -22.47
C LEU A 40 10.63 -24.45 -21.28
N LYS A 41 9.71 -23.51 -21.53
CA LYS A 41 8.95 -22.83 -20.48
C LYS A 41 7.61 -23.51 -20.32
N VAL A 42 7.38 -24.13 -19.16
CA VAL A 42 6.10 -24.78 -18.81
C VAL A 42 5.35 -23.87 -17.84
N LEU A 43 4.09 -23.56 -18.17
CA LEU A 43 3.27 -22.62 -17.40
C LEU A 43 2.65 -23.29 -16.17
N THR A 44 2.22 -22.49 -15.20
CA THR A 44 1.48 -23.01 -14.03
C THR A 44 0.14 -23.63 -14.47
N HIS A 45 -0.38 -24.54 -13.64
CA HIS A 45 -1.65 -25.22 -13.91
C HIS A 45 -2.81 -24.22 -14.02
N ASP A 46 -2.89 -23.28 -13.08
CA ASP A 46 -3.97 -22.27 -13.00
C ASP A 46 -4.04 -21.38 -14.25
N LEU A 47 -2.89 -20.94 -14.78
CA LEU A 47 -2.84 -20.20 -16.04
C LEU A 47 -3.20 -21.08 -17.25
N SER A 48 -2.88 -22.37 -17.19
CA SER A 48 -3.15 -23.31 -18.28
C SER A 48 -4.62 -23.73 -18.38
N THR A 49 -5.38 -23.63 -17.28
CA THR A 49 -6.81 -23.96 -17.21
C THR A 49 -7.74 -22.76 -17.49
N ASP A 50 -7.26 -21.52 -17.40
CA ASP A 50 -8.02 -20.32 -17.80
C ASP A 50 -8.18 -20.27 -19.33
N ALA A 51 -9.42 -20.44 -19.80
CA ALA A 51 -9.75 -20.48 -21.22
C ALA A 51 -9.47 -19.14 -21.96
N GLY A 52 -9.65 -18.00 -21.28
CA GLY A 52 -9.39 -16.68 -21.85
C GLY A 52 -7.89 -16.39 -21.96
N PHE A 53 -7.13 -16.78 -20.94
CA PHE A 53 -5.67 -16.76 -20.96
C PHE A 53 -5.13 -17.66 -22.08
N ARG A 54 -5.62 -18.90 -22.15
CA ARG A 54 -5.18 -19.88 -23.16
C ARG A 54 -5.38 -19.38 -24.59
N ALA A 55 -6.53 -18.81 -24.92
CA ALA A 55 -6.79 -18.24 -26.24
C ALA A 55 -5.80 -17.11 -26.60
N ARG A 56 -5.50 -16.21 -25.65
CA ARG A 56 -4.51 -15.14 -25.82
C ARG A 56 -3.09 -15.69 -25.97
N PHE A 57 -2.70 -16.65 -25.14
CA PHE A 57 -1.42 -17.33 -25.22
C PHE A 57 -1.19 -17.97 -26.59
N GLU A 58 -2.18 -18.71 -27.10
CA GLU A 58 -2.13 -19.36 -28.41
C GLU A 58 -2.03 -18.35 -29.57
N GLN A 59 -2.62 -17.14 -29.42
CA GLN A 59 -2.55 -16.04 -30.37
C GLN A 59 -1.21 -15.29 -30.32
N GLU A 60 -0.75 -14.87 -29.16
CA GLU A 60 0.47 -14.05 -29.02
C GLU A 60 1.72 -14.87 -29.33
N ALA A 61 1.77 -16.12 -28.89
CA ALA A 61 2.85 -17.01 -29.25
C ALA A 61 2.89 -17.30 -30.77
N ARG A 62 1.76 -17.20 -31.48
CA ARG A 62 1.71 -17.26 -32.96
C ARG A 62 2.40 -16.07 -33.61
N LEU A 63 2.34 -14.90 -32.98
CA LEU A 63 3.03 -13.70 -33.43
C LEU A 63 4.51 -13.77 -33.06
N ALA A 64 4.84 -14.20 -31.83
CA ALA A 64 6.21 -14.40 -31.37
C ALA A 64 6.99 -15.42 -32.23
N SER A 65 6.38 -16.56 -32.60
CA SER A 65 7.02 -17.57 -33.46
C SER A 65 7.31 -17.10 -34.90
N ARG A 66 6.84 -15.90 -35.28
CA ARG A 66 7.14 -15.25 -36.57
C ARG A 66 8.24 -14.19 -36.46
N LEU A 67 8.78 -13.96 -35.26
CA LEU A 67 9.86 -13.03 -35.04
C LEU A 67 11.21 -13.71 -35.32
N ALA A 68 11.86 -13.27 -36.40
CA ALA A 68 13.24 -13.62 -36.72
C ALA A 68 14.07 -12.33 -36.71
N HIS A 69 14.80 -12.09 -35.62
CA HIS A 69 15.63 -10.91 -35.40
C HIS A 69 16.83 -11.31 -34.54
N PRO A 70 18.05 -10.81 -34.82
CA PRO A 70 19.27 -11.24 -34.10
C PRO A 70 19.29 -10.90 -32.60
N ASN A 71 18.36 -10.08 -32.11
CA ASN A 71 18.25 -9.72 -30.69
C ASN A 71 16.92 -10.17 -30.07
N ILE A 72 16.28 -11.21 -30.62
CA ILE A 72 15.07 -11.84 -30.07
C ILE A 72 15.32 -13.33 -29.94
N VAL A 73 15.10 -13.90 -28.75
CA VAL A 73 15.17 -15.36 -28.53
C VAL A 73 14.14 -16.04 -29.42
N ARG A 74 14.57 -16.99 -30.24
CA ARG A 74 13.68 -17.62 -31.21
C ARG A 74 12.74 -18.63 -30.55
N VAL A 75 11.44 -18.39 -30.69
CA VAL A 75 10.39 -19.35 -30.31
C VAL A 75 10.24 -20.37 -31.44
N TYR A 76 10.45 -21.65 -31.13
CA TYR A 76 10.36 -22.75 -32.07
C TYR A 76 8.94 -23.31 -32.17
N ASP A 77 8.33 -23.63 -31.02
CA ASP A 77 7.04 -24.30 -30.98
C ASP A 77 6.27 -24.02 -29.67
N ARG A 78 5.01 -24.41 -29.62
CA ARG A 78 4.15 -24.37 -28.43
C ARG A 78 3.03 -25.39 -28.54
N ASP A 79 2.62 -25.94 -27.42
CA ASP A 79 1.38 -26.72 -27.32
C ASP A 79 0.90 -26.76 -25.86
N SER A 80 -0.01 -27.68 -25.56
CA SER A 80 -0.24 -28.17 -24.21
C SER A 80 0.04 -29.66 -24.08
N THR A 81 0.56 -30.08 -22.93
CA THR A 81 0.70 -31.50 -22.55
C THR A 81 0.13 -31.68 -21.16
N ASP A 82 -0.69 -32.71 -20.97
CA ASP A 82 -1.40 -33.00 -19.71
C ASP A 82 -2.16 -31.78 -19.13
N GLY A 83 -2.73 -30.97 -20.02
CA GLY A 83 -3.44 -29.74 -19.68
C GLY A 83 -2.56 -28.54 -19.32
N GLN A 84 -1.23 -28.67 -19.27
CA GLN A 84 -0.30 -27.56 -19.05
C GLN A 84 0.20 -26.97 -20.36
N LEU A 85 0.16 -25.64 -20.50
CA LEU A 85 0.70 -24.91 -21.65
C LEU A 85 2.24 -24.84 -21.58
N TRP A 86 2.90 -24.91 -22.73
CA TRP A 86 4.35 -24.77 -22.81
C TRP A 86 4.82 -24.03 -24.08
N ILE A 87 6.02 -23.45 -24.00
CA ILE A 87 6.72 -22.79 -25.13
C ILE A 87 8.12 -23.39 -25.24
N HIS A 88 8.46 -23.90 -26.43
CA HIS A 88 9.80 -24.35 -26.81
C HIS A 88 10.53 -23.21 -27.52
N MET A 89 11.73 -22.87 -27.04
CA MET A 89 12.52 -21.74 -27.52
C MET A 89 14.02 -22.06 -27.50
N GLU A 90 14.78 -21.23 -28.18
CA GLU A 90 16.24 -21.27 -28.21
C GLU A 90 16.86 -21.10 -26.82
N TYR A 91 17.80 -21.99 -26.45
CA TYR A 91 18.63 -21.80 -25.27
C TYR A 91 19.76 -20.82 -25.60
N VAL A 92 19.86 -19.75 -24.82
CA VAL A 92 20.96 -18.78 -24.88
C VAL A 92 21.89 -19.07 -23.71
N ASP A 93 23.13 -19.46 -23.99
CA ASP A 93 24.12 -19.75 -22.95
C ASP A 93 24.76 -18.44 -22.45
N GLY A 94 24.30 -17.96 -21.29
CA GLY A 94 24.65 -16.64 -20.78
C GLY A 94 23.97 -16.30 -19.46
N ILE A 95 23.97 -15.02 -19.11
CA ILE A 95 23.30 -14.47 -17.92
C ILE A 95 22.29 -13.40 -18.33
N ASP A 96 21.28 -13.14 -17.53
CA ASP A 96 20.40 -11.97 -17.73
C ASP A 96 21.02 -10.67 -17.17
N CYS A 97 20.49 -9.52 -17.58
CA CYS A 97 20.98 -8.22 -17.08
C CYS A 97 20.76 -8.02 -15.58
N SER A 98 19.77 -8.67 -14.94
CA SER A 98 19.58 -8.59 -13.47
C SER A 98 20.69 -9.34 -12.73
N GLN A 99 21.16 -10.47 -13.26
CA GLN A 99 22.36 -11.14 -12.78
C GLN A 99 23.62 -10.29 -12.98
N ALA A 100 23.77 -9.62 -14.14
CA ALA A 100 24.89 -8.73 -14.40
C ALA A 100 24.95 -7.54 -13.42
N LEU A 101 23.79 -6.97 -13.07
CA LEU A 101 23.64 -5.87 -12.11
C LEU A 101 24.07 -6.21 -10.67
N ARG A 102 24.18 -7.50 -10.31
CA ARG A 102 24.70 -7.91 -8.98
C ARG A 102 26.16 -7.53 -8.76
N ALA A 103 26.92 -7.27 -9.83
CA ALA A 103 28.28 -6.74 -9.76
C ALA A 103 28.32 -5.21 -9.60
N GLY A 104 27.17 -4.53 -9.61
CA GLY A 104 27.02 -3.08 -9.62
C GLY A 104 26.49 -2.55 -10.96
N PRO A 105 26.44 -1.21 -11.12
CA PRO A 105 26.00 -0.57 -12.36
C PRO A 105 26.88 -0.98 -13.55
N LEU A 106 26.30 -1.05 -14.75
CA LEU A 106 27.05 -1.34 -15.97
C LEU A 106 27.82 -0.11 -16.45
N ASP A 107 28.96 -0.33 -17.11
CA ASP A 107 29.64 0.73 -17.84
C ASP A 107 28.67 1.40 -18.86
N PRO A 108 28.65 2.74 -18.98
CA PRO A 108 27.74 3.44 -19.87
C PRO A 108 27.78 3.02 -21.35
N ARG A 109 28.90 2.51 -21.88
CA ARG A 109 28.97 1.98 -23.25
C ARG A 109 28.28 0.62 -23.34
N ARG A 110 28.46 -0.23 -22.33
CA ARG A 110 27.81 -1.53 -22.22
C ARG A 110 26.30 -1.38 -22.06
N ALA A 111 25.86 -0.52 -21.13
CA ALA A 111 24.44 -0.19 -20.94
C ALA A 111 23.80 0.33 -22.23
N LEU A 112 24.49 1.22 -22.97
CA LEU A 112 24.00 1.72 -24.26
C LEU A 112 23.92 0.62 -25.34
N HIS A 113 24.91 -0.27 -25.44
CA HIS A 113 24.89 -1.41 -26.38
C HIS A 113 23.67 -2.30 -26.12
N VAL A 114 23.41 -2.65 -24.86
CA VAL A 114 22.21 -3.41 -24.46
C VAL A 114 20.93 -2.69 -24.90
N ILE A 115 20.78 -1.40 -24.57
CA ILE A 115 19.59 -0.62 -24.90
C ILE A 115 19.40 -0.46 -26.42
N ASP A 116 20.46 -0.34 -27.22
CA ASP A 116 20.39 -0.31 -28.69
C ASP A 116 19.84 -1.63 -29.27
N LYS A 117 20.33 -2.78 -28.77
CA LYS A 117 19.87 -4.11 -29.25
C LYS A 117 18.44 -4.40 -28.84
N VAL A 118 18.08 -4.14 -27.58
CA VAL A 118 16.71 -4.28 -27.09
C VAL A 118 15.76 -3.31 -27.83
N ALA A 119 16.18 -2.08 -28.11
CA ALA A 119 15.40 -1.14 -28.90
C ALA A 119 15.14 -1.61 -30.34
N SER A 120 16.14 -2.20 -31.00
CA SER A 120 15.99 -2.79 -32.34
C SER A 120 15.00 -3.96 -32.35
N ALA A 121 15.07 -4.83 -31.33
CA ALA A 121 14.14 -5.94 -31.13
C ALA A 121 12.69 -5.48 -30.92
N LEU A 122 12.46 -4.53 -30.00
CA LEU A 122 11.14 -3.97 -29.72
C LEU A 122 10.54 -3.29 -30.95
N ASP A 123 11.27 -2.39 -31.61
CA ASP A 123 10.78 -1.72 -32.82
C ASP A 123 10.46 -2.74 -33.95
N PHE A 124 11.16 -3.88 -34.01
CA PHE A 124 10.88 -4.97 -34.96
C PHE A 124 9.59 -5.74 -34.66
N ALA A 125 9.28 -5.96 -33.37
CA ALA A 125 8.03 -6.58 -32.92
C ALA A 125 6.84 -5.62 -33.06
N HIS A 126 7.02 -4.34 -32.71
CA HIS A 126 5.98 -3.30 -32.84
C HIS A 126 5.49 -3.15 -34.29
N ARG A 127 6.40 -3.23 -35.27
CA ARG A 127 6.04 -3.22 -36.71
C ARG A 127 5.19 -4.42 -37.16
N ARG A 128 5.03 -5.44 -36.30
CA ARG A 128 4.20 -6.64 -36.53
C ARG A 128 2.98 -6.71 -35.60
N GLY A 129 2.71 -5.63 -34.86
CA GLY A 129 1.58 -5.55 -33.93
C GLY A 129 1.75 -6.39 -32.66
N LEU A 130 2.98 -6.72 -32.26
CA LEU A 130 3.25 -7.37 -30.98
C LEU A 130 3.95 -6.40 -30.03
N LEU A 131 3.41 -6.25 -28.82
CA LEU A 131 4.00 -5.52 -27.70
C LEU A 131 4.68 -6.51 -26.73
N HIS A 132 5.65 -6.04 -25.95
CA HIS A 132 6.35 -6.91 -24.99
C HIS A 132 5.70 -6.89 -23.60
N ARG A 133 5.23 -5.72 -23.14
CA ARG A 133 4.50 -5.52 -21.87
C ARG A 133 5.25 -5.90 -20.58
N ASP A 134 6.56 -6.15 -20.64
CA ASP A 134 7.38 -6.58 -19.49
C ASP A 134 8.88 -6.39 -19.73
N VAL A 135 9.29 -5.29 -20.34
CA VAL A 135 10.71 -5.01 -20.58
C VAL A 135 11.39 -4.73 -19.24
N LYS A 136 12.30 -5.62 -18.82
CA LYS A 136 13.04 -5.57 -17.55
C LYS A 136 14.37 -6.32 -17.67
N PRO A 137 15.36 -6.11 -16.78
CA PRO A 137 16.69 -6.71 -16.93
C PRO A 137 16.67 -8.25 -16.97
N ALA A 138 15.78 -8.89 -16.21
CA ALA A 138 15.63 -10.35 -16.20
C ALA A 138 15.13 -10.95 -17.52
N ASN A 139 14.55 -10.15 -18.42
CA ASN A 139 14.09 -10.57 -19.75
C ASN A 139 15.11 -10.23 -20.86
N VAL A 140 16.29 -9.71 -20.50
CA VAL A 140 17.38 -9.35 -21.43
C VAL A 140 18.57 -10.25 -21.14
N LEU A 141 18.88 -11.16 -22.05
CA LEU A 141 19.97 -12.13 -21.95
C LEU A 141 21.24 -11.60 -22.61
N LEU A 142 22.37 -11.82 -21.96
CA LEU A 142 23.72 -11.47 -22.38
C LEU A 142 24.54 -12.75 -22.55
N ALA A 143 24.93 -13.05 -23.79
CA ALA A 143 25.79 -14.17 -24.14
C ALA A 143 27.16 -13.67 -24.64
N PRO A 144 28.24 -14.45 -24.51
CA PRO A 144 29.52 -14.11 -25.11
C PRO A 144 29.41 -13.98 -26.65
N GLY A 145 30.29 -13.17 -27.23
CA GLY A 145 30.48 -13.14 -28.69
C GLY A 145 31.05 -14.46 -29.21
N ASP A 146 30.83 -14.76 -30.50
CA ASP A 146 31.31 -16.00 -31.14
C ASP A 146 32.85 -16.11 -31.09
N GLN A 147 33.55 -14.97 -31.11
CA GLN A 147 34.97 -14.85 -30.77
C GLN A 147 35.18 -13.98 -29.53
N PRO A 148 36.30 -14.15 -28.78
CA PRO A 148 36.63 -13.31 -27.62
C PRO A 148 36.79 -11.81 -27.92
N SER A 149 36.95 -11.44 -29.19
CA SER A 149 37.01 -10.05 -29.68
C SER A 149 35.65 -9.44 -29.99
N ASP A 150 34.60 -10.26 -30.12
CA ASP A 150 33.29 -9.83 -30.55
C ASP A 150 32.51 -9.24 -29.35
N PRO A 151 31.65 -8.23 -29.59
CA PRO A 151 30.81 -7.70 -28.52
C PRO A 151 29.84 -8.77 -28.02
N GLU A 152 29.45 -8.68 -26.75
CA GLU A 152 28.43 -9.56 -26.17
C GLU A 152 27.14 -9.52 -26.99
N GLN A 153 26.55 -10.70 -27.19
CA GLN A 153 25.28 -10.86 -27.89
C GLN A 153 24.14 -10.58 -26.90
N VAL A 154 23.15 -9.80 -27.34
CA VAL A 154 22.03 -9.35 -26.50
C VAL A 154 20.73 -9.87 -27.10
N PHE A 155 19.95 -10.61 -26.30
CA PHE A 155 18.69 -11.20 -26.72
C PHE A 155 17.55 -10.80 -25.79
N LEU A 156 16.42 -10.40 -26.37
CA LEU A 156 15.17 -10.13 -25.67
C LEU A 156 14.30 -11.40 -25.66
N THR A 157 13.84 -11.82 -24.48
CA THR A 157 12.99 -13.02 -24.28
C THR A 157 11.66 -12.67 -23.61
N ASP A 158 10.75 -13.64 -23.50
CA ASP A 158 9.46 -13.49 -22.81
C ASP A 158 8.53 -12.38 -23.38
N PHE A 159 8.44 -12.35 -24.71
CA PHE A 159 7.56 -11.46 -25.50
C PHE A 159 6.06 -11.61 -25.22
N GLY A 160 5.55 -10.99 -24.16
CA GLY A 160 4.12 -10.71 -23.96
C GLY A 160 3.21 -11.89 -23.65
N VAL A 161 3.54 -13.11 -24.10
CA VAL A 161 2.68 -14.30 -24.34
C VAL A 161 1.70 -14.70 -23.22
N ALA A 162 1.92 -14.21 -22.01
CA ALA A 162 1.13 -14.49 -20.81
C ALA A 162 0.57 -13.21 -20.14
N LYS A 163 0.44 -12.09 -20.86
CA LYS A 163 0.13 -10.77 -20.28
C LYS A 163 -1.06 -10.14 -20.97
N ALA A 164 -2.14 -10.02 -20.22
CA ALA A 164 -3.43 -9.57 -20.71
C ALA A 164 -3.39 -8.16 -21.33
N GLU A 165 -4.11 -8.03 -22.44
CA GLU A 165 -4.51 -6.75 -23.03
C GLU A 165 -5.98 -6.92 -23.45
N GLY A 166 -6.81 -5.93 -23.16
CA GLY A 166 -8.25 -5.98 -23.36
C GLY A 166 -8.96 -4.95 -22.47
N GLU A 167 -9.66 -4.01 -23.09
CA GLU A 167 -10.63 -3.15 -22.43
C GLU A 167 -11.84 -4.01 -22.00
N ASP A 168 -12.34 -3.77 -20.78
CA ASP A 168 -13.43 -4.47 -20.09
C ASP A 168 -13.30 -6.00 -19.91
N THR A 169 -13.59 -6.45 -18.69
CA THR A 169 -13.80 -7.87 -18.33
C THR A 169 -12.68 -8.85 -18.70
N LEU A 170 -11.73 -9.00 -17.77
CA LEU A 170 -11.76 -10.13 -16.82
C LEU A 170 -10.59 -9.99 -15.85
N LEU A 171 -10.92 -9.71 -14.58
CA LEU A 171 -10.08 -10.24 -13.51
C LEU A 171 -10.06 -11.76 -13.72
N THR A 172 -8.88 -12.35 -13.87
CA THR A 172 -8.73 -13.77 -13.56
C THR A 172 -9.23 -13.97 -12.13
N THR A 173 -9.85 -15.10 -11.82
CA THR A 173 -10.50 -15.37 -10.51
C THR A 173 -9.53 -15.29 -9.30
N VAL A 174 -8.24 -15.07 -9.55
CA VAL A 174 -7.13 -14.95 -8.58
C VAL A 174 -6.54 -13.51 -8.52
N GLY A 175 -7.06 -12.55 -9.29
CA GLY A 175 -6.72 -11.12 -9.17
C GLY A 175 -5.29 -10.68 -9.54
N VAL A 176 -4.41 -11.60 -9.95
CA VAL A 176 -2.99 -11.31 -10.21
C VAL A 176 -2.81 -10.42 -11.45
N ARG A 177 -2.46 -9.14 -11.24
CA ARG A 177 -2.03 -8.25 -12.33
C ARG A 177 -0.61 -8.62 -12.81
N LEU A 178 -0.53 -9.24 -13.98
CA LEU A 178 0.65 -9.94 -14.52
C LEU A 178 1.79 -9.04 -15.04
N TYR A 179 2.20 -8.00 -14.31
CA TYR A 179 3.38 -7.17 -14.61
C TYR A 179 4.33 -7.02 -13.41
N THR A 180 5.63 -6.84 -13.69
CA THR A 180 6.63 -6.47 -12.67
C THR A 180 6.48 -4.97 -12.32
N PRO A 181 6.33 -4.59 -11.04
CA PRO A 181 5.98 -3.22 -10.65
C PRO A 181 6.99 -2.16 -11.11
N ASP A 182 8.28 -2.44 -10.97
CA ASP A 182 9.40 -1.48 -11.05
C ASP A 182 9.69 -0.93 -12.46
N TYR A 183 8.97 -1.46 -13.46
CA TYR A 183 9.09 -1.10 -14.88
C TYR A 183 7.72 -0.83 -15.51
N ALA A 184 6.63 -0.82 -14.72
CA ALA A 184 5.27 -0.74 -15.24
C ALA A 184 4.93 0.68 -15.71
N ALA A 185 4.42 0.80 -16.94
CA ALA A 185 4.02 2.10 -17.49
C ALA A 185 2.72 2.61 -16.83
N PRO A 186 2.55 3.93 -16.61
CA PRO A 186 1.37 4.50 -15.95
C PRO A 186 0.03 4.11 -16.59
N GLU A 187 -0.04 4.04 -17.92
CA GLU A 187 -1.23 3.59 -18.63
C GLU A 187 -1.60 2.13 -18.32
N GLN A 188 -0.60 1.26 -18.12
CA GLN A 188 -0.80 -0.15 -17.75
C GLN A 188 -1.30 -0.28 -16.30
N ILE A 189 -0.81 0.58 -15.41
CA ILE A 189 -1.22 0.65 -14.00
C ILE A 189 -2.67 1.14 -13.87
N LEU A 190 -3.01 2.19 -14.64
CA LEU A 190 -4.30 2.85 -14.65
C LEU A 190 -5.36 2.16 -15.53
N GLY A 191 -5.03 1.01 -16.14
CA GLY A 191 -5.97 0.26 -16.99
C GLY A 191 -6.42 1.01 -18.25
N ARG A 192 -5.58 1.91 -18.77
CA ARG A 192 -5.85 2.70 -19.98
C ARG A 192 -5.38 1.95 -21.24
N THR A 193 -5.84 2.39 -22.40
CA THR A 193 -5.36 1.89 -23.69
C THR A 193 -3.84 1.96 -23.81
N THR A 194 -3.24 0.82 -24.10
CA THR A 194 -1.80 0.63 -24.24
C THR A 194 -1.39 0.75 -25.71
N ASP A 195 -0.23 1.35 -25.96
CA ASP A 195 0.42 1.31 -27.27
C ASP A 195 1.92 0.99 -27.10
N ARG A 196 2.65 0.92 -28.21
CA ARG A 196 4.10 0.65 -28.26
C ARG A 196 5.00 1.56 -27.41
N ARG A 197 4.51 2.72 -26.94
CA ARG A 197 5.22 3.62 -26.01
C ARG A 197 5.23 3.12 -24.58
N LEU A 198 4.44 2.09 -24.26
CA LEU A 198 4.54 1.33 -23.02
C LEU A 198 5.92 0.69 -22.89
N ASP A 199 6.36 -0.04 -23.91
CA ASP A 199 7.68 -0.69 -23.92
C ASP A 199 8.83 0.36 -23.90
N ILE A 200 8.60 1.57 -24.42
CA ILE A 200 9.56 2.70 -24.33
C ILE A 200 9.71 3.19 -22.88
N TYR A 201 8.62 3.21 -22.11
CA TYR A 201 8.66 3.58 -20.69
C TYR A 201 9.49 2.57 -19.90
N SER A 202 9.16 1.29 -20.04
CA SER A 202 9.86 0.19 -19.37
C SER A 202 11.34 0.13 -19.78
N LEU A 203 11.67 0.34 -21.05
CA LEU A 203 13.05 0.46 -21.52
C LEU A 203 13.78 1.69 -20.94
N GLY A 204 13.05 2.78 -20.65
CA GLY A 204 13.56 3.93 -19.91
C GLY A 204 13.93 3.59 -18.46
N CYS A 205 13.09 2.81 -17.78
CA CYS A 205 13.36 2.26 -16.45
C CYS A 205 14.60 1.34 -16.46
N VAL A 206 14.73 0.47 -17.46
CA VAL A 206 15.92 -0.38 -17.64
C VAL A 206 17.18 0.46 -17.86
N LEU A 207 17.15 1.50 -18.72
CA LEU A 207 18.34 2.36 -18.89
C LEU A 207 18.75 3.06 -17.59
N TYR A 208 17.79 3.50 -16.77
CA TYR A 208 18.09 4.08 -15.46
C TYR A 208 18.86 3.07 -14.60
N GLU A 209 18.29 1.88 -14.37
CA GLU A 209 18.89 0.86 -13.50
C GLU A 209 20.24 0.34 -14.03
N LEU A 210 20.39 0.14 -15.34
CA LEU A 210 21.67 -0.24 -15.94
C LEU A 210 22.78 0.78 -15.67
N LEU A 211 22.45 2.07 -15.55
CA LEU A 211 23.40 3.16 -15.27
C LEU A 211 23.60 3.45 -13.78
N THR A 212 22.60 3.20 -12.92
CA THR A 212 22.61 3.55 -11.49
C THR A 212 22.80 2.37 -10.55
N GLY A 213 22.55 1.13 -11.00
CA GLY A 213 22.51 -0.07 -10.18
C GLY A 213 21.24 -0.25 -9.35
N GLU A 214 20.22 0.60 -9.56
CA GLU A 214 19.02 0.67 -8.72
C GLU A 214 17.79 1.02 -9.57
N VAL A 215 16.64 0.42 -9.28
CA VAL A 215 15.39 0.70 -10.00
C VAL A 215 14.96 2.18 -9.84
N PRO A 216 14.16 2.75 -10.76
CA PRO A 216 13.79 4.17 -10.70
C PRO A 216 13.07 4.60 -9.42
N PHE A 217 12.26 3.71 -8.84
CA PHE A 217 11.55 3.93 -7.60
C PHE A 217 11.83 2.76 -6.64
N PRO A 218 12.91 2.82 -5.83
CA PRO A 218 13.34 1.73 -4.96
C PRO A 218 12.49 1.64 -3.68
N LEU A 219 11.18 1.41 -3.86
CA LEU A 219 10.20 1.32 -2.80
C LEU A 219 9.94 -0.15 -2.44
N ARG A 220 9.72 -0.43 -1.15
CA ARG A 220 9.57 -1.81 -0.65
C ARG A 220 8.22 -2.45 -0.98
N TYR A 221 7.24 -1.67 -1.42
CA TYR A 221 5.88 -2.13 -1.70
C TYR A 221 5.53 -1.97 -3.16
N ARG A 222 4.92 -3.03 -3.72
CA ARG A 222 4.40 -3.06 -5.08
C ARG A 222 3.52 -1.83 -5.36
N GLU A 223 2.52 -1.57 -4.54
CA GLU A 223 1.53 -0.51 -4.70
C GLU A 223 2.20 0.88 -4.70
N ALA A 224 3.11 1.13 -3.76
CA ALA A 224 3.86 2.39 -3.68
C ALA A 224 4.75 2.61 -4.91
N THR A 225 5.39 1.55 -5.43
CA THR A 225 6.13 1.60 -6.70
C THR A 225 5.19 1.96 -7.87
N LEU A 226 3.99 1.37 -7.93
CA LEU A 226 3.00 1.71 -8.96
C LEU A 226 2.52 3.17 -8.87
N GLU A 227 2.23 3.66 -7.66
CA GLU A 227 1.86 5.06 -7.43
C GLU A 227 3.01 6.00 -7.81
N ALA A 228 4.25 5.67 -7.49
CA ALA A 228 5.42 6.46 -7.88
C ALA A 228 5.58 6.55 -9.40
N HIS A 229 5.38 5.44 -10.13
CA HIS A 229 5.33 5.47 -11.59
C HIS A 229 4.28 6.45 -12.14
N VAL A 230 3.11 6.57 -11.50
CA VAL A 230 2.03 7.49 -11.91
C VAL A 230 2.29 8.95 -11.48
N HIS A 231 2.67 9.18 -10.22
CA HIS A 231 2.61 10.49 -9.56
C HIS A 231 3.96 11.12 -9.19
N ALA A 232 5.02 10.34 -9.00
CA ALA A 232 6.30 10.88 -8.52
C ALA A 232 7.12 11.58 -9.62
N ASP A 233 7.94 12.55 -9.19
CA ASP A 233 8.94 13.18 -10.04
C ASP A 233 9.89 12.15 -10.65
N ARG A 234 10.35 12.40 -11.88
CA ARG A 234 11.22 11.45 -12.57
C ARG A 234 12.64 11.49 -12.01
N PRO A 235 13.20 10.34 -11.59
CA PRO A 235 14.51 10.30 -10.98
C PRO A 235 15.59 10.67 -12.00
N ARG A 236 16.67 11.27 -11.50
CA ARG A 236 17.78 11.78 -12.31
C ARG A 236 19.00 10.88 -12.17
N PRO A 237 19.40 10.12 -13.20
CA PRO A 237 20.65 9.35 -13.19
C PRO A 237 21.86 10.15 -12.70
N SER A 238 22.00 11.41 -13.10
CA SER A 238 23.14 12.26 -12.69
C SER A 238 23.15 12.59 -11.19
N ALA A 239 22.00 12.58 -10.52
CA ALA A 239 21.91 12.80 -9.08
C ALA A 239 22.35 11.55 -8.28
N ARG A 240 22.21 10.36 -8.85
CA ARG A 240 22.65 9.09 -8.23
C ARG A 240 24.10 8.76 -8.59
N VAL A 241 24.51 9.04 -9.82
CA VAL A 241 25.86 8.79 -10.35
C VAL A 241 26.41 10.09 -10.95
N PRO A 242 27.11 10.93 -10.14
CA PRO A 242 27.56 12.27 -10.55
C PRO A 242 28.56 12.33 -11.71
N SER A 243 29.12 11.19 -12.15
CA SER A 243 29.96 11.10 -13.35
C SER A 243 29.17 11.03 -14.65
N LEU A 244 27.85 10.80 -14.62
CA LEU A 244 27.01 10.80 -15.81
C LEU A 244 26.73 12.24 -16.29
N PRO A 245 26.72 12.50 -17.61
CA PRO A 245 26.31 13.79 -18.13
C PRO A 245 24.86 14.13 -17.77
N ALA A 246 24.61 15.36 -17.28
CA ALA A 246 23.25 15.83 -16.95
C ALA A 246 22.27 15.80 -18.15
N ALA A 247 22.77 15.68 -19.39
CA ALA A 247 21.94 15.44 -20.57
C ALA A 247 21.13 14.14 -20.50
N VAL A 248 21.62 13.13 -19.77
CA VAL A 248 20.98 11.81 -19.62
C VAL A 248 19.65 11.92 -18.85
N ASP A 249 19.57 12.82 -17.87
CA ASP A 249 18.36 13.04 -17.07
C ASP A 249 17.15 13.37 -17.95
N TYR A 250 17.34 14.25 -18.94
CA TYR A 250 16.29 14.62 -19.89
C TYR A 250 15.85 13.45 -20.79
N VAL A 251 16.79 12.55 -21.14
CA VAL A 251 16.48 11.38 -21.96
C VAL A 251 15.66 10.35 -21.18
N VAL A 252 16.07 10.04 -19.95
CA VAL A 252 15.34 9.12 -19.07
C VAL A 252 13.98 9.70 -18.68
N ALA A 253 13.92 10.96 -18.23
CA ALA A 253 12.66 11.60 -17.86
C ALA A 253 11.66 11.66 -19.02
N ARG A 254 12.13 11.87 -20.26
CA ARG A 254 11.27 11.83 -21.46
C ARG A 254 10.80 10.42 -21.80
N ALA A 255 11.65 9.40 -21.70
CA ALA A 255 11.23 8.01 -21.90
C ALA A 255 10.18 7.59 -20.87
N MET A 256 10.37 8.00 -19.62
CA MET A 256 9.46 7.75 -18.50
C MET A 256 8.32 8.79 -18.36
N ALA A 257 8.01 9.60 -19.38
CA ALA A 257 6.95 10.61 -19.26
C ALA A 257 5.59 9.97 -18.89
N VAL A 258 4.82 10.58 -17.98
CA VAL A 258 3.52 10.03 -17.52
C VAL A 258 2.59 9.79 -18.71
N ASN A 259 2.41 10.82 -19.52
CA ASN A 259 1.65 10.78 -20.77
C ASN A 259 2.47 10.09 -21.88
N PRO A 260 1.95 9.01 -22.50
CA PRO A 260 2.63 8.33 -23.61
C PRO A 260 2.96 9.25 -24.79
N ALA A 261 2.17 10.31 -25.03
CA ALA A 261 2.37 11.22 -26.15
C ALA A 261 3.71 11.97 -26.11
N ASP A 262 4.22 12.28 -24.91
CA ASP A 262 5.44 13.07 -24.68
C ASP A 262 6.74 12.25 -24.83
N ARG A 263 6.60 10.92 -24.82
CA ARG A 263 7.70 9.95 -24.98
C ARG A 263 8.27 9.95 -26.40
N TYR A 264 9.30 9.15 -26.60
CA TYR A 264 9.88 8.92 -27.93
C TYR A 264 8.90 8.20 -28.86
N ALA A 265 9.05 8.43 -30.17
CA ALA A 265 8.18 7.83 -31.17
C ALA A 265 8.53 6.36 -31.50
N THR A 266 9.73 5.89 -31.17
CA THR A 266 10.20 4.50 -31.33
C THR A 266 11.28 4.21 -30.29
N CYS A 267 11.53 2.93 -29.98
CA CYS A 267 12.61 2.53 -29.07
C CYS A 267 13.99 2.94 -29.63
N SER A 268 14.24 2.79 -30.94
CA SER A 268 15.49 3.24 -31.57
C SER A 268 15.63 4.76 -31.65
N ALA A 269 14.57 5.54 -31.45
CA ALA A 269 14.67 6.99 -31.26
C ALA A 269 15.14 7.33 -29.83
N PHE A 270 14.68 6.58 -28.84
CA PHE A 270 15.17 6.67 -27.46
C PHE A 270 16.65 6.26 -27.36
N ALA A 271 17.05 5.10 -27.92
CA ALA A 271 18.43 4.62 -27.87
C ALA A 271 19.43 5.62 -28.49
N ARG A 272 19.10 6.24 -29.63
CA ARG A 272 19.93 7.30 -30.25
C ARG A 272 20.00 8.57 -29.40
N ALA A 273 18.93 8.93 -28.68
CA ALA A 273 18.97 10.05 -27.75
C ALA A 273 19.87 9.75 -26.54
N ALA A 274 19.82 8.52 -26.00
CA ALA A 274 20.70 8.05 -24.94
C ALA A 274 22.17 8.07 -25.38
N GLN A 275 22.46 7.60 -26.61
CA GLN A 275 23.80 7.69 -27.20
C GLN A 275 24.33 9.12 -27.24
N ALA A 276 23.54 10.06 -27.75
CA ALA A 276 23.93 11.47 -27.87
C ALA A 276 24.11 12.17 -26.50
N ALA A 277 23.38 11.73 -25.47
CA ALA A 277 23.48 12.26 -24.11
C ALA A 277 24.66 11.69 -23.32
N LEU A 278 24.94 10.38 -23.43
CA LEU A 278 26.06 9.70 -22.77
C LEU A 278 27.39 10.00 -23.45
N PHE A 279 27.40 10.08 -24.78
CA PHE A 279 28.58 10.30 -25.61
C PHE A 279 28.35 11.47 -26.55
N PRO A 280 28.25 12.72 -26.02
CA PRO A 280 28.12 13.90 -26.86
C PRO A 280 29.31 13.95 -27.84
N PRO A 281 29.07 14.21 -29.14
CA PRO A 281 30.16 14.33 -30.10
C PRO A 281 31.10 15.44 -29.63
N GLN A 282 32.40 15.12 -29.50
CA GLN A 282 33.39 16.15 -29.19
C GLN A 282 33.26 17.27 -30.23
N PRO A 283 33.30 18.55 -29.81
CA PRO A 283 33.29 19.63 -30.77
C PRO A 283 34.53 19.47 -31.66
N HIS A 284 34.32 19.05 -32.90
CA HIS A 284 35.37 19.09 -33.91
C HIS A 284 35.94 20.51 -33.88
N HIS A 285 37.22 20.64 -33.57
CA HIS A 285 37.92 21.90 -33.74
C HIS A 285 37.68 22.33 -35.19
N ARG A 286 36.80 23.32 -35.39
CA ARG A 286 36.71 24.03 -36.65
C ARG A 286 38.11 24.57 -36.90
N THR A 287 38.81 23.97 -37.85
CA THR A 287 39.97 24.60 -38.48
C THR A 287 39.54 26.00 -38.83
N GLN A 288 40.19 27.00 -38.21
CA GLN A 288 39.86 28.39 -38.44
C GLN A 288 39.98 28.65 -39.96
N PRO A 289 38.97 29.24 -40.61
CA PRO A 289 39.15 29.74 -41.96
C PRO A 289 40.31 30.74 -41.95
N LEU A 290 41.29 30.56 -42.84
CA LEU A 290 42.35 31.55 -42.99
C LEU A 290 41.75 32.94 -43.27
N PRO A 291 42.28 34.03 -42.71
CA PRO A 291 41.80 35.37 -43.01
C PRO A 291 42.04 35.70 -44.49
N LEU A 292 40.97 35.92 -45.25
CA LEU A 292 41.06 36.52 -46.58
C LEU A 292 41.35 38.03 -46.43
N PRO A 293 42.33 38.59 -47.16
CA PRO A 293 42.64 40.01 -47.08
C PRO A 293 41.60 40.83 -47.84
N LEU A 294 40.70 41.50 -47.10
CA LEU A 294 39.74 42.44 -47.68
C LEU A 294 40.42 43.77 -48.03
N ARG A 295 40.32 44.15 -49.30
CA ARG A 295 40.86 45.41 -49.84
C ARG A 295 40.17 46.63 -49.22
N GLN A 296 40.95 47.67 -48.98
CA GLN A 296 40.45 49.03 -48.81
C GLN A 296 39.84 49.54 -50.12
N ASN A 297 38.76 50.31 -50.03
CA ASN A 297 38.38 51.34 -51.01
C ASN A 297 37.41 52.34 -50.37
N THR A 298 37.39 53.55 -50.92
CA THR A 298 37.10 54.79 -50.17
C THR A 298 35.73 55.40 -50.54
N THR A 299 35.05 56.01 -49.53
CA THR A 299 34.06 57.12 -49.59
C THR A 299 33.20 57.38 -50.84
N VAL A 300 31.89 57.59 -50.62
CA VAL A 300 31.20 58.90 -50.81
C VAL A 300 30.02 58.99 -49.80
N ALA A 301 29.68 60.19 -49.33
CA ALA A 301 28.60 60.45 -48.37
C ALA A 301 27.45 61.27 -48.97
N VAL A 302 26.19 60.97 -48.57
CA VAL A 302 25.01 61.86 -48.74
C VAL A 302 24.08 61.73 -47.51
N ARG A 303 23.52 62.86 -47.07
CA ARG A 303 22.45 63.07 -46.05
C ARG A 303 21.25 63.74 -46.77
N PRO A 304 19.97 63.75 -46.29
CA PRO A 304 19.60 64.20 -44.92
C PRO A 304 18.28 63.67 -44.26
N HIS A 305 18.14 64.01 -42.96
CA HIS A 305 16.95 64.34 -42.10
C HIS A 305 15.63 63.51 -42.18
N GLY A 306 14.83 63.31 -41.12
CA GLY A 306 14.83 63.65 -39.66
C GLY A 306 13.82 62.70 -38.94
N ILE A 307 13.45 62.73 -37.65
CA ILE A 307 13.38 63.73 -36.57
C ILE A 307 13.51 63.00 -35.19
N GLU A 308 14.00 63.67 -34.15
CA GLU A 308 14.24 63.24 -32.74
C GLU A 308 13.12 63.84 -31.81
N PRO A 309 12.78 63.40 -30.54
CA PRO A 309 13.67 63.16 -29.38
C PRO A 309 13.13 62.17 -28.27
N PRO A 310 13.56 62.18 -26.98
CA PRO A 310 14.84 61.60 -26.50
C PRO A 310 14.77 60.74 -25.20
N ILE A 311 15.85 59.96 -24.97
CA ILE A 311 16.58 59.68 -23.70
C ILE A 311 15.84 59.84 -22.33
N ARG A 312 15.78 58.77 -21.50
CA ARG A 312 16.57 58.65 -20.22
C ARG A 312 16.47 57.27 -19.53
N ASP A 313 17.53 56.92 -18.82
CA ASP A 313 17.71 55.67 -18.06
C ASP A 313 17.81 55.95 -16.53
N ARG A 314 17.25 55.05 -15.69
CA ARG A 314 17.43 54.90 -14.20
C ARG A 314 17.02 56.10 -13.28
N PRO A 315 16.57 55.87 -12.00
CA PRO A 315 17.44 55.38 -10.91
C PRO A 315 16.72 54.54 -9.79
N THR A 316 17.27 54.58 -8.56
CA THR A 316 17.18 53.58 -7.47
C THR A 316 16.52 54.04 -6.15
N ARG A 317 15.93 53.09 -5.41
CA ARG A 317 15.87 52.94 -3.91
C ARG A 317 15.06 53.93 -3.01
N SER A 318 14.24 53.35 -2.11
CA SER A 318 13.76 53.85 -0.77
C SER A 318 12.90 55.15 -0.73
N ASP A 319 11.99 55.45 0.23
CA ASP A 319 11.62 54.82 1.53
C ASP A 319 10.16 55.16 1.97
N SER A 320 9.57 54.33 2.86
CA SER A 320 8.53 54.59 3.90
C SER A 320 7.12 55.24 3.64
N SER A 321 6.14 54.77 4.45
CA SER A 321 4.95 55.46 5.03
C SER A 321 3.50 55.25 4.48
N ARG A 322 2.67 54.57 5.33
CA ARG A 322 1.21 54.66 5.71
C ARG A 322 0.21 55.59 4.97
N PRO A 323 -1.15 55.48 5.16
CA PRO A 323 -2.01 54.42 5.77
C PRO A 323 -3.31 54.07 4.96
N ALA A 324 -4.18 53.21 5.53
CA ALA A 324 -5.49 52.79 4.99
C ALA A 324 -6.69 53.73 5.32
N PRO A 325 -7.84 53.64 4.60
CA PRO A 325 -9.12 54.23 4.99
C PRO A 325 -10.07 53.27 5.73
N ARG A 326 -11.04 53.83 6.47
CA ARG A 326 -12.02 53.15 7.36
C ARG A 326 -13.46 53.43 6.93
N ARG A 327 -14.41 52.57 7.36
CA ARG A 327 -15.71 52.91 8.01
C ARG A 327 -16.32 51.61 8.59
N ARG A 328 -16.42 51.40 9.91
CA ARG A 328 -17.43 51.91 10.88
C ARG A 328 -18.88 51.53 10.51
N ALA A 329 -19.76 51.06 11.40
CA ALA A 329 -19.72 50.58 12.80
C ALA A 329 -21.07 49.83 13.05
N ARG A 330 -21.41 49.13 14.14
CA ARG A 330 -21.29 49.42 15.59
C ARG A 330 -21.74 48.17 16.37
N ARG A 331 -21.15 47.86 17.53
CA ARG A 331 -21.74 46.97 18.57
C ARG A 331 -22.25 47.83 19.73
N ILE A 332 -23.29 47.38 20.43
CA ILE A 332 -23.71 47.86 21.77
C ILE A 332 -24.12 46.62 22.61
N ALA A 333 -23.91 46.68 23.92
CA ALA A 333 -24.33 45.70 24.92
C ALA A 333 -24.94 46.45 26.13
N SER A 334 -25.56 45.85 27.15
CA SER A 334 -25.59 44.43 27.59
C SER A 334 -26.82 44.17 28.50
N ARG A 335 -26.89 42.96 29.09
CA ARG A 335 -27.59 42.62 30.36
C ARG A 335 -29.13 42.48 30.37
N ALA A 336 -29.56 41.23 30.55
CA ALA A 336 -30.45 40.67 31.59
C ALA A 336 -31.62 41.50 32.21
N VAL A 337 -32.80 40.86 32.33
CA VAL A 337 -33.54 40.66 33.62
C VAL A 337 -34.69 39.62 33.47
N THR A 338 -34.76 38.76 34.49
CA THR A 338 -35.75 37.82 35.08
C THR A 338 -37.27 37.96 34.77
N ALA A 339 -38.02 36.83 34.64
CA ALA A 339 -38.95 36.30 35.69
C ALA A 339 -40.20 35.46 35.22
N LEU A 340 -40.45 34.33 35.94
CA LEU A 340 -41.76 33.69 36.31
C LEU A 340 -42.69 33.15 35.19
N VAL A 341 -43.57 32.13 35.32
CA VAL A 341 -44.13 31.26 36.40
C VAL A 341 -44.24 29.82 35.79
N VAL A 342 -44.17 28.66 36.48
CA VAL A 342 -45.16 28.03 37.36
C VAL A 342 -44.49 26.97 38.25
N ALA A 343 -44.88 26.94 39.53
CA ALA A 343 -44.64 25.83 40.43
C ALA A 343 -45.98 25.15 40.79
N ALA A 344 -46.02 23.82 40.80
CA ALA A 344 -46.92 23.01 41.63
C ALA A 344 -46.52 21.53 41.59
N THR A 345 -46.52 20.88 42.77
CA THR A 345 -46.36 19.43 43.05
C THR A 345 -45.03 18.78 42.58
N SER A 346 -44.29 18.03 43.39
CA SER A 346 -44.73 17.22 44.54
C SER A 346 -43.70 17.19 45.67
N ALA A 347 -44.10 17.59 46.88
CA ALA A 347 -43.43 17.18 48.11
C ALA A 347 -44.12 15.90 48.63
N ALA A 348 -43.51 14.74 48.38
CA ALA A 348 -43.97 13.44 48.90
C ALA A 348 -42.82 12.42 48.93
N ALA A 349 -41.64 12.84 49.41
CA ALA A 349 -40.50 11.95 49.64
C ALA A 349 -40.29 11.78 51.15
N LEU A 350 -40.94 10.77 51.75
CA LEU A 350 -40.60 10.16 53.04
C LEU A 350 -41.38 8.84 53.22
N THR A 351 -40.69 7.83 53.76
CA THR A 351 -41.17 6.49 54.17
C THR A 351 -41.76 5.57 53.08
N LEU A 352 -40.88 4.81 52.41
CA LEU A 352 -41.11 3.39 52.12
C LEU A 352 -39.87 2.57 52.53
N PRO A 353 -40.00 1.30 52.97
CA PRO A 353 -38.91 0.55 53.61
C PRO A 353 -37.90 -0.07 52.63
N ALA A 354 -36.75 -0.48 53.16
CA ALA A 354 -35.60 -0.99 52.39
C ALA A 354 -35.77 -2.40 51.78
N ASP A 355 -36.91 -3.06 51.97
CA ASP A 355 -37.09 -4.49 51.68
C ASP A 355 -37.63 -4.83 50.26
N SER A 356 -37.71 -3.85 49.36
CA SER A 356 -38.11 -4.07 47.96
C SER A 356 -36.94 -4.36 47.00
N TYR A 357 -35.68 -4.26 47.47
CA TYR A 357 -34.49 -4.35 46.62
C TYR A 357 -33.92 -5.77 46.45
N LEU A 358 -34.58 -6.79 47.00
CA LEU A 358 -34.17 -8.21 46.91
C LEU A 358 -35.15 -9.06 46.09
N SER A 359 -35.55 -8.58 44.90
CA SER A 359 -36.18 -9.43 43.87
C SER A 359 -35.98 -8.88 42.44
N ALA A 360 -34.72 -8.64 42.07
CA ALA A 360 -34.31 -8.33 40.70
C ALA A 360 -33.00 -9.03 40.31
N ALA A 361 -32.78 -10.24 40.85
CA ALA A 361 -31.77 -11.18 40.37
C ALA A 361 -32.44 -12.23 39.46
N SER A 362 -31.67 -12.84 38.55
CA SER A 362 -32.11 -13.90 37.62
C SER A 362 -32.82 -13.46 36.31
N GLY A 363 -32.55 -12.25 35.84
CA GLY A 363 -32.78 -11.88 34.43
C GLY A 363 -31.45 -11.73 33.70
N ALA A 364 -30.89 -12.81 33.16
CA ALA A 364 -29.80 -12.67 32.19
C ALA A 364 -30.37 -11.92 30.97
N LEU A 365 -29.78 -10.78 30.61
CA LEU A 365 -30.21 -10.06 29.41
C LEU A 365 -29.84 -10.93 28.21
N ASP A 366 -30.85 -11.51 27.55
CA ASP A 366 -30.60 -12.36 26.38
C ASP A 366 -29.94 -11.49 25.30
N LEU A 367 -28.70 -11.84 24.93
CA LEU A 367 -27.93 -11.04 23.99
C LEU A 367 -28.57 -11.15 22.60
N PRO A 368 -28.73 -10.04 21.88
CA PRO A 368 -29.11 -10.06 20.47
C PRO A 368 -28.20 -10.99 19.67
N ARG A 369 -28.76 -12.07 19.10
CA ARG A 369 -28.04 -13.09 18.33
C ARG A 369 -28.58 -13.22 16.92
N SER A 370 -27.69 -13.49 15.97
CA SER A 370 -28.04 -13.99 14.64
C SER A 370 -27.20 -15.20 14.25
N ALA A 371 -27.28 -15.63 12.99
CA ALA A 371 -26.21 -16.46 12.41
C ALA A 371 -24.84 -15.81 12.65
N ALA A 372 -23.84 -16.64 12.91
CA ALA A 372 -22.47 -16.22 13.14
C ALA A 372 -21.87 -15.56 11.89
N LEU A 373 -21.01 -14.54 12.08
CA LEU A 373 -20.27 -13.95 10.97
C LEU A 373 -19.31 -14.99 10.34
N PRO A 374 -19.19 -15.04 9.00
CA PRO A 374 -18.11 -15.78 8.32
C PRO A 374 -16.72 -15.41 8.86
N ASP A 375 -15.75 -16.28 8.67
CA ASP A 375 -14.40 -16.09 9.22
C ASP A 375 -13.67 -14.96 8.48
N GLU A 376 -14.00 -14.78 7.20
CA GLU A 376 -13.53 -13.73 6.30
C GLU A 376 -14.21 -12.36 6.53
N ALA A 377 -15.24 -12.31 7.40
CA ALA A 377 -16.03 -11.12 7.62
C ALA A 377 -15.54 -10.30 8.84
N MET A 378 -15.41 -8.99 8.64
CA MET A 378 -14.93 -8.02 9.62
C MET A 378 -15.93 -6.88 9.81
N VAL A 379 -16.05 -6.36 11.02
CA VAL A 379 -16.79 -5.13 11.33
C VAL A 379 -15.83 -3.95 11.24
N ALA A 380 -15.97 -3.13 10.20
CA ALA A 380 -15.21 -1.91 9.99
C ALA A 380 -15.95 -0.67 10.49
N VAL A 381 -15.22 0.39 10.88
CA VAL A 381 -15.78 1.69 11.24
C VAL A 381 -15.51 2.68 10.11
N LEU A 382 -16.54 3.07 9.34
CA LEU A 382 -16.39 3.92 8.14
C LEU A 382 -17.21 5.20 8.28
N GLU A 383 -16.65 6.33 7.84
CA GLU A 383 -17.28 7.65 7.83
C GLU A 383 -17.88 7.95 6.46
N VAL A 384 -19.16 7.64 6.27
CA VAL A 384 -19.87 7.91 5.01
C VAL A 384 -20.68 9.18 5.14
N ALA A 385 -20.35 10.18 4.30
CA ALA A 385 -21.01 11.49 4.26
C ALA A 385 -21.09 12.19 5.65
N GLY A 386 -20.04 12.04 6.47
CA GLY A 386 -19.93 12.64 7.80
C GLY A 386 -20.61 11.88 8.94
N ASN A 387 -21.10 10.66 8.71
CA ASN A 387 -21.63 9.77 9.75
C ASN A 387 -20.66 8.59 9.92
N VAL A 388 -20.25 8.31 11.16
CA VAL A 388 -19.29 7.24 11.47
C VAL A 388 -20.05 6.01 11.93
N ASP A 389 -20.16 5.02 11.06
CA ASP A 389 -20.99 3.84 11.25
C ASP A 389 -20.19 2.53 11.21
N LEU A 390 -20.80 1.49 11.74
CA LEU A 390 -20.31 0.12 11.64
C LEU A 390 -20.78 -0.52 10.34
N TYR A 391 -19.86 -1.14 9.62
CA TYR A 391 -20.10 -1.84 8.36
C TYR A 391 -19.55 -3.26 8.42
N LEU A 392 -20.31 -4.22 7.90
CA LEU A 392 -19.79 -5.56 7.63
C LEU A 392 -19.04 -5.54 6.30
N VAL A 393 -17.76 -5.88 6.35
CA VAL A 393 -16.85 -5.95 5.20
C VAL A 393 -16.42 -7.40 5.03
N ASP A 394 -16.50 -7.90 3.79
CA ASP A 394 -15.93 -9.18 3.39
C ASP A 394 -14.52 -8.92 2.84
N THR A 395 -13.50 -9.53 3.45
CA THR A 395 -12.09 -9.23 3.14
C THR A 395 -11.59 -9.93 1.88
N VAL A 396 -12.26 -11.00 1.44
CA VAL A 396 -11.95 -11.75 0.22
C VAL A 396 -12.49 -11.04 -1.01
N THR A 397 -13.77 -10.66 -0.99
CA THR A 397 -14.43 -9.90 -2.07
C THR A 397 -14.12 -8.40 -2.01
N ARG A 398 -13.54 -7.91 -0.91
CA ARG A 398 -13.14 -6.51 -0.67
C ARG A 398 -14.31 -5.54 -0.79
N ALA A 399 -15.46 -5.96 -0.27
CA ALA A 399 -16.74 -5.27 -0.44
C ALA A 399 -17.43 -5.01 0.89
N ILE A 400 -18.13 -3.87 0.97
CA ILE A 400 -19.12 -3.62 2.03
C ILE A 400 -20.31 -4.54 1.76
N VAL A 401 -20.51 -5.53 2.63
CA VAL A 401 -21.65 -6.46 2.59
C VAL A 401 -22.93 -5.76 3.06
N ARG A 402 -22.82 -4.96 4.13
CA ARG A 402 -23.92 -4.13 4.66
C ARG A 402 -23.43 -3.06 5.63
N ARG A 403 -24.21 -2.00 5.75
CA ARG A 403 -24.21 -1.09 6.91
C ARG A 403 -24.94 -1.78 8.07
N LEU A 404 -24.38 -1.73 9.29
CA LEU A 404 -24.93 -2.36 10.50
C LEU A 404 -25.64 -1.35 11.40
N THR A 405 -25.06 -0.17 11.60
CA THR A 405 -25.66 0.96 12.33
C THR A 405 -26.18 2.00 11.34
N SER A 406 -27.26 2.72 11.64
CA SER A 406 -27.84 3.69 10.71
C SER A 406 -28.23 5.04 11.32
N SER A 407 -27.68 5.36 12.49
CA SER A 407 -27.96 6.60 13.22
C SER A 407 -26.97 7.71 12.80
N PRO A 408 -27.30 9.00 12.96
CA PRO A 408 -26.38 10.12 12.71
C PRO A 408 -25.37 10.30 13.85
N ASP A 409 -24.84 9.18 14.32
CA ASP A 409 -24.10 8.99 15.57
C ASP A 409 -22.65 8.61 15.23
N ALA A 410 -21.69 8.78 16.15
CA ALA A 410 -20.30 8.36 15.90
C ALA A 410 -19.96 7.03 16.57
N ASP A 411 -20.45 5.95 15.95
CA ASP A 411 -20.32 4.57 16.41
C ASP A 411 -18.91 4.03 16.16
N ARG A 412 -18.32 3.44 17.20
CA ARG A 412 -16.88 3.15 17.25
C ARG A 412 -16.54 1.99 18.18
N GLY A 413 -15.31 1.49 18.05
CA GLY A 413 -14.76 0.45 18.92
C GLY A 413 -15.64 -0.80 19.01
N PRO A 414 -15.99 -1.44 17.88
CA PRO A 414 -16.69 -2.71 17.89
C PRO A 414 -15.86 -3.81 18.58
N SER A 415 -16.57 -4.80 19.12
CA SER A 415 -16.03 -6.04 19.67
C SER A 415 -17.05 -7.15 19.37
N ILE A 416 -16.59 -8.23 18.72
CA ILE A 416 -17.43 -9.36 18.29
C ILE A 416 -17.42 -10.41 19.39
N SER A 417 -18.57 -11.04 19.68
CA SER A 417 -18.66 -12.14 20.64
C SER A 417 -17.86 -13.38 20.18
N PRO A 418 -17.42 -14.26 21.09
CA PRO A 418 -16.66 -15.46 20.72
C PRO A 418 -17.42 -16.38 19.75
N ASP A 419 -18.73 -16.50 19.93
CA ASP A 419 -19.61 -17.24 19.01
C ASP A 419 -19.91 -16.50 17.69
N ARG A 420 -19.39 -15.28 17.50
CA ARG A 420 -19.61 -14.37 16.37
C ARG A 420 -21.07 -14.04 16.08
N GLN A 421 -21.98 -14.23 17.03
CA GLN A 421 -23.42 -13.99 16.88
C GLN A 421 -23.87 -12.59 17.32
N SER A 422 -23.04 -11.88 18.10
CA SER A 422 -23.35 -10.57 18.70
C SER A 422 -22.18 -9.59 18.48
N ILE A 423 -22.50 -8.30 18.46
CA ILE A 423 -21.51 -7.20 18.41
C ILE A 423 -21.83 -6.23 19.53
N ILE A 424 -20.84 -5.94 20.38
CA ILE A 424 -20.88 -4.82 21.34
C ILE A 424 -19.99 -3.71 20.80
N TYR A 425 -20.42 -2.46 20.96
CA TYR A 425 -19.68 -1.29 20.49
C TYR A 425 -19.99 -0.06 21.35
N VAL A 426 -19.35 1.06 21.03
CA VAL A 426 -19.49 2.33 21.74
C VAL A 426 -20.12 3.37 20.83
N ARG A 427 -21.14 4.06 21.33
CA ARG A 427 -21.75 5.22 20.66
C ARG A 427 -21.31 6.53 21.30
N ASP A 428 -20.93 7.51 20.48
CA ASP A 428 -20.51 8.85 20.91
C ASP A 428 -21.27 9.92 20.14
N ASN A 429 -22.21 10.57 20.83
CA ASN A 429 -23.09 11.60 20.27
C ASN A 429 -22.75 12.99 20.83
N GLY A 430 -21.48 13.22 21.19
CA GLY A 430 -21.05 14.42 21.92
C GLY A 430 -21.47 14.42 23.41
N GLY A 431 -21.83 13.25 23.94
CA GLY A 431 -22.22 13.02 25.32
C GLY A 431 -21.43 11.86 25.95
N PRO A 432 -21.82 11.39 27.15
CA PRO A 432 -21.16 10.27 27.79
C PRO A 432 -21.33 8.99 26.95
N ARG A 433 -20.21 8.35 26.62
CA ARG A 433 -20.19 7.15 25.77
C ARG A 433 -20.74 5.96 26.53
N ARG A 434 -21.59 5.16 25.87
CA ARG A 434 -22.22 3.96 26.45
C ARG A 434 -21.99 2.73 25.59
N LEU A 435 -22.01 1.56 26.23
CA LEU A 435 -22.01 0.28 25.55
C LEU A 435 -23.38 0.03 24.90
N ARG A 436 -23.34 -0.32 23.61
CA ARG A 436 -24.49 -0.80 22.84
C ARG A 436 -24.23 -2.23 22.41
N VAL A 437 -25.30 -2.97 22.14
CA VAL A 437 -25.26 -4.34 21.65
C VAL A 437 -26.27 -4.53 20.53
N MET A 438 -25.90 -5.33 19.54
CA MET A 438 -26.74 -5.77 18.43
C MET A 438 -26.36 -7.20 18.02
N ALA A 439 -27.26 -7.88 17.31
CA ALA A 439 -26.96 -9.14 16.65
C ALA A 439 -25.92 -8.90 15.54
N ALA A 440 -25.15 -9.93 15.20
CA ALA A 440 -24.10 -9.84 14.18
C ALA A 440 -24.58 -9.37 12.80
N ASN A 441 -25.86 -9.57 12.47
CA ASN A 441 -26.48 -9.06 11.24
C ASN A 441 -26.96 -7.59 11.31
N GLY A 442 -26.84 -6.92 12.45
CA GLY A 442 -27.30 -5.55 12.73
C GLY A 442 -28.68 -5.42 13.38
N ALA A 443 -29.36 -6.53 13.73
CA ALA A 443 -30.68 -6.48 14.35
C ALA A 443 -30.63 -6.21 15.87
N ASP A 444 -31.72 -5.64 16.42
CA ASP A 444 -31.90 -5.40 17.87
C ASP A 444 -30.76 -4.56 18.50
N ASP A 445 -30.40 -3.46 17.83
CA ASP A 445 -29.49 -2.43 18.34
C ASP A 445 -30.08 -1.69 19.54
N ARG A 446 -29.52 -1.93 20.73
CA ARG A 446 -29.94 -1.30 22.00
C ARG A 446 -28.77 -0.99 22.93
N GLU A 447 -29.01 -0.18 23.97
CA GLU A 447 -28.04 -0.05 25.07
C GLU A 447 -27.88 -1.40 25.77
N LEU A 448 -26.64 -1.78 26.09
CA LEU A 448 -26.34 -3.05 26.76
C LEU A 448 -26.88 -3.06 28.21
N PHE A 449 -26.90 -1.90 28.87
CA PHE A 449 -27.41 -1.74 30.23
C PHE A 449 -28.54 -0.71 30.26
N ALA A 450 -29.65 -1.04 30.93
CA ALA A 450 -30.79 -0.15 31.07
C ALA A 450 -30.54 1.03 32.04
N GLN A 451 -29.46 0.99 32.81
CA GLN A 451 -29.03 2.04 33.73
C GLN A 451 -27.53 2.32 33.54
N PRO A 452 -27.07 3.56 33.77
CA PRO A 452 -25.64 3.88 33.80
C PRO A 452 -24.90 3.04 34.83
N MET A 453 -23.65 2.69 34.53
CA MET A 453 -22.77 2.05 35.49
C MET A 453 -22.37 3.03 36.60
N VAL A 454 -22.30 2.53 37.85
CA VAL A 454 -21.85 3.31 39.01
C VAL A 454 -20.36 3.68 38.85
N ASP A 455 -20.04 4.93 39.18
CA ASP A 455 -18.69 5.53 39.10
C ASP A 455 -18.01 5.30 37.73
N CYS A 456 -18.80 5.41 36.66
CA CYS A 456 -18.37 5.15 35.28
C CYS A 456 -19.17 6.04 34.34
N THR A 457 -18.78 7.31 34.27
CA THR A 457 -19.47 8.33 33.49
C THR A 457 -19.44 8.01 31.99
N THR A 458 -18.31 7.56 31.45
CA THR A 458 -18.13 7.23 30.02
C THR A 458 -17.19 6.04 29.85
N VAL A 459 -17.32 5.27 28.76
CA VAL A 459 -16.52 4.05 28.50
C VAL A 459 -15.63 4.15 27.26
N SER A 460 -14.56 3.35 27.29
CA SER A 460 -13.67 3.05 26.15
C SER A 460 -14.22 1.91 25.27
N ARG A 461 -13.49 1.58 24.19
CA ARG A 461 -13.68 0.33 23.42
C ARG A 461 -13.70 -0.87 24.38
N PRO A 462 -14.75 -1.71 24.38
CA PRO A 462 -14.79 -2.94 25.14
C PRO A 462 -13.91 -4.03 24.51
N ALA A 463 -13.50 -4.99 25.32
CA ALA A 463 -12.92 -6.25 24.87
C ALA A 463 -13.73 -7.42 25.42
N TRP A 464 -14.19 -8.30 24.54
CA TRP A 464 -14.80 -9.56 24.94
C TRP A 464 -13.75 -10.54 25.46
N ASN A 465 -14.05 -11.24 26.55
CA ASN A 465 -13.27 -12.42 26.93
C ASN A 465 -13.57 -13.56 25.96
N LEU A 466 -12.54 -14.10 25.31
CA LEU A 466 -12.67 -15.16 24.33
C LEU A 466 -12.96 -16.52 24.97
N ALA A 467 -12.55 -16.74 26.21
CA ALA A 467 -12.83 -17.97 26.96
C ALA A 467 -14.19 -17.95 27.70
N ASP A 468 -14.79 -16.77 27.91
CA ASP A 468 -16.10 -16.62 28.56
C ASP A 468 -16.91 -15.49 27.90
N ALA A 469 -17.87 -15.87 27.05
CA ALA A 469 -18.76 -14.95 26.35
C ALA A 469 -19.69 -14.14 27.28
N SER A 470 -19.74 -14.41 28.59
CA SER A 470 -20.43 -13.57 29.57
C SER A 470 -19.58 -12.42 30.12
N ILE A 471 -18.27 -12.36 29.82
CA ILE A 471 -17.31 -11.43 30.43
C ILE A 471 -16.76 -10.41 29.42
N LEU A 472 -16.67 -9.16 29.85
CA LEU A 472 -16.06 -8.04 29.14
C LEU A 472 -15.01 -7.34 30.00
N ALA A 473 -14.00 -6.75 29.37
CA ALA A 473 -13.09 -5.78 29.96
C ALA A 473 -13.36 -4.40 29.36
N ILE A 474 -13.46 -3.39 30.21
CA ILE A 474 -13.64 -1.99 29.83
C ILE A 474 -12.74 -1.08 30.65
N VAL A 475 -12.30 0.04 30.07
CA VAL A 475 -11.88 1.19 30.88
C VAL A 475 -13.07 2.14 31.04
N CYS A 476 -13.46 2.35 32.30
CA CYS A 476 -14.36 3.39 32.75
C CYS A 476 -13.58 4.68 33.01
N PHE A 477 -14.10 5.81 32.54
CA PHE A 477 -13.60 7.14 32.88
C PHE A 477 -14.61 7.83 33.79
N ASP A 478 -14.10 8.48 34.84
CA ASP A 478 -14.89 9.34 35.70
C ASP A 478 -14.22 10.73 35.80
N GLY A 479 -14.90 11.74 35.27
CA GLY A 479 -14.25 13.00 34.90
C GLY A 479 -13.15 12.82 33.84
N GLU A 480 -12.16 13.73 33.82
CA GLU A 480 -11.12 13.78 32.79
C GLU A 480 -9.91 12.85 33.07
N THR A 481 -9.59 12.64 34.36
CA THR A 481 -8.33 12.03 34.80
C THR A 481 -8.49 10.69 35.52
N GLN A 482 -9.62 10.39 36.16
CA GLN A 482 -9.80 9.11 36.84
C GLN A 482 -10.23 8.04 35.84
N ARG A 483 -9.49 6.92 35.83
CA ARG A 483 -9.69 5.79 34.93
C ARG A 483 -9.60 4.50 35.74
N SER A 484 -10.46 3.54 35.41
CA SER A 484 -10.42 2.21 36.05
C SER A 484 -10.65 1.13 35.00
N LEU A 485 -9.74 0.15 34.96
CA LEU A 485 -9.90 -1.07 34.17
C LEU A 485 -10.80 -2.04 34.96
N ARG A 486 -11.96 -2.39 34.40
CA ARG A 486 -12.97 -3.23 35.04
C ARG A 486 -13.26 -4.46 34.21
N ILE A 487 -13.33 -5.61 34.88
CA ILE A 487 -13.91 -6.85 34.37
C ILE A 487 -15.39 -6.85 34.80
N ILE A 488 -16.29 -6.98 33.84
CA ILE A 488 -17.74 -6.93 34.05
C ILE A 488 -18.42 -8.11 33.35
N ARG A 489 -19.61 -8.48 33.82
CA ARG A 489 -20.50 -9.36 33.06
C ARG A 489 -21.32 -8.57 32.05
N THR A 490 -21.78 -9.24 31.01
CA THR A 490 -22.78 -8.73 30.05
C THR A 490 -24.14 -8.40 30.70
N SER A 491 -24.37 -8.84 31.95
CA SER A 491 -25.49 -8.41 32.80
C SER A 491 -25.32 -7.02 33.43
N GLY A 492 -24.11 -6.43 33.37
CA GLY A 492 -23.76 -5.16 34.03
C GLY A 492 -23.15 -5.30 35.43
N GLU A 493 -23.05 -6.52 35.95
CA GLU A 493 -22.38 -6.80 37.21
C GLU A 493 -20.85 -6.56 37.08
N VAL A 494 -20.29 -5.74 37.98
CA VAL A 494 -18.83 -5.55 38.07
C VAL A 494 -18.23 -6.75 38.80
N VAL A 495 -17.49 -7.59 38.08
CA VAL A 495 -16.81 -8.77 38.64
C VAL A 495 -15.57 -8.35 39.41
N ARG A 496 -14.79 -7.41 38.87
CA ARG A 496 -13.56 -6.90 39.47
C ARG A 496 -13.18 -5.55 38.88
N THR A 497 -12.71 -4.63 39.71
CA THR A 497 -11.87 -3.50 39.28
C THR A 497 -10.42 -3.91 39.48
N LEU A 498 -9.58 -3.79 38.45
CA LEU A 498 -8.17 -4.16 38.52
C LEU A 498 -7.34 -2.98 39.03
N ASP A 499 -6.38 -3.27 39.92
CA ASP A 499 -5.38 -2.31 40.36
C ASP A 499 -4.28 -2.21 39.30
N VAL A 500 -4.21 -1.07 38.63
CA VAL A 500 -3.24 -0.76 37.58
C VAL A 500 -2.10 0.14 38.09
N GLY A 501 -2.04 0.41 39.40
CA GLY A 501 -1.10 1.35 40.00
C GLY A 501 -1.25 2.76 39.42
N ASP A 502 -0.12 3.41 39.13
CA ASP A 502 -0.07 4.76 38.55
C ASP A 502 -0.41 4.82 37.04
N ALA A 503 -0.76 3.68 36.41
CA ALA A 503 -1.06 3.64 34.98
C ALA A 503 -2.43 4.27 34.64
N TYR A 504 -2.50 4.92 33.48
CA TYR A 504 -3.72 5.41 32.85
C TYR A 504 -4.16 4.44 31.74
N PRO A 505 -4.98 3.41 32.04
CA PRO A 505 -5.25 2.35 31.08
C PRO A 505 -6.11 2.82 29.91
N PHE A 506 -5.86 2.26 28.73
CA PHE A 506 -6.62 2.45 27.51
C PHE A 506 -6.75 1.13 26.72
N GLU A 507 -7.86 1.01 25.99
CA GLU A 507 -8.12 -0.01 24.95
C GLU A 507 -7.68 -1.43 25.33
N PRO A 508 -8.38 -2.09 26.27
CA PRO A 508 -8.02 -3.43 26.70
C PRO A 508 -8.15 -4.47 25.56
N ALA A 509 -7.45 -5.58 25.70
CA ALA A 509 -7.57 -6.78 24.87
C ALA A 509 -7.26 -8.02 25.72
N PHE A 510 -8.19 -8.98 25.78
CA PHE A 510 -7.94 -10.26 26.45
C PHE A 510 -6.97 -11.14 25.67
N SER A 511 -6.17 -11.93 26.37
CA SER A 511 -5.53 -13.13 25.80
C SER A 511 -6.60 -14.17 25.42
N PRO A 512 -6.33 -15.08 24.45
CA PRO A 512 -7.33 -16.05 23.99
C PRO A 512 -7.86 -17.00 25.07
N ASP A 513 -7.05 -17.28 26.10
CA ASP A 513 -7.43 -18.08 27.27
C ASP A 513 -8.19 -17.28 28.35
N GLY A 514 -8.35 -15.97 28.17
CA GLY A 514 -9.01 -15.07 29.11
C GLY A 514 -8.25 -14.81 30.42
N SER A 515 -6.99 -15.27 30.55
CA SER A 515 -6.22 -15.17 31.80
C SER A 515 -5.53 -13.82 32.01
N THR A 516 -5.28 -13.08 30.94
CA THR A 516 -4.62 -11.77 30.98
C THR A 516 -5.33 -10.74 30.11
N ILE A 517 -5.11 -9.46 30.44
CA ILE A 517 -5.56 -8.31 29.65
C ILE A 517 -4.32 -7.51 29.28
N ALA A 518 -4.06 -7.36 27.99
CA ALA A 518 -3.15 -6.33 27.49
C ALA A 518 -3.91 -4.99 27.41
N PHE A 519 -3.22 -3.90 27.74
CA PHE A 519 -3.72 -2.53 27.61
C PHE A 519 -2.53 -1.61 27.35
N TRP A 520 -2.77 -0.38 26.91
CA TRP A 520 -1.73 0.64 26.84
C TRP A 520 -1.96 1.75 27.85
N SER A 521 -0.88 2.40 28.27
CA SER A 521 -0.90 3.53 29.19
C SER A 521 0.07 4.60 28.75
N GLY A 522 -0.37 5.86 28.74
CA GLY A 522 0.51 7.02 28.58
C GLY A 522 1.21 7.39 29.90
N GLU A 523 2.21 8.26 29.82
CA GLU A 523 2.88 8.87 30.98
C GLU A 523 1.96 9.84 31.73
N SER A 524 0.91 10.33 31.07
CA SER A 524 -0.07 11.24 31.65
C SER A 524 -1.49 10.94 31.14
N ALA A 525 -2.48 11.59 31.77
CA ALA A 525 -3.87 11.51 31.34
C ALA A 525 -4.09 11.93 29.86
N ASP A 526 -3.21 12.73 29.27
CA ASP A 526 -3.26 13.13 27.85
C ASP A 526 -2.93 12.01 26.84
N ALA A 527 -2.55 10.82 27.34
CA ALA A 527 -2.16 9.66 26.54
C ALA A 527 -0.88 9.88 25.70
N SER A 528 -0.09 10.90 26.01
CA SER A 528 1.25 11.06 25.45
C SER A 528 2.17 9.93 25.92
N ASN A 529 3.12 9.59 25.05
CA ASN A 529 4.15 8.58 25.27
C ASN A 529 3.66 7.21 25.77
N GLY A 530 2.67 6.64 25.07
CA GLY A 530 2.11 5.31 25.36
C GLY A 530 3.14 4.16 25.46
N ALA A 531 2.88 3.23 26.36
CA ALA A 531 3.56 1.94 26.49
C ALA A 531 2.53 0.82 26.75
N ILE A 532 2.84 -0.41 26.34
CA ILE A 532 1.97 -1.58 26.50
C ILE A 532 2.27 -2.28 27.82
N TYR A 533 1.21 -2.70 28.50
CA TYR A 533 1.22 -3.46 29.75
C TYR A 533 0.31 -4.68 29.60
N SER A 534 0.61 -5.74 30.36
CA SER A 534 -0.29 -6.85 30.63
C SER A 534 -0.65 -6.89 32.11
N ILE A 535 -1.85 -7.37 32.43
CA ILE A 535 -2.30 -7.61 33.81
C ILE A 535 -3.07 -8.93 33.88
N SER A 536 -2.84 -9.71 34.94
CA SER A 536 -3.60 -10.94 35.18
C SER A 536 -5.01 -10.62 35.67
N VAL A 537 -6.01 -11.39 35.24
CA VAL A 537 -7.40 -11.22 35.70
C VAL A 537 -7.59 -11.53 37.19
N ASP A 538 -6.62 -12.19 37.83
CA ASP A 538 -6.60 -12.42 39.28
C ASP A 538 -6.36 -11.14 40.11
N GLY A 539 -5.83 -10.07 39.49
CA GLY A 539 -5.49 -8.82 40.15
C GLY A 539 -4.02 -8.68 40.58
N SER A 540 -3.12 -9.54 40.09
CA SER A 540 -1.67 -9.35 40.18
C SER A 540 -1.23 -8.02 39.54
N ALA A 541 -0.12 -7.45 40.01
CA ALA A 541 0.40 -6.18 39.50
C ALA A 541 0.68 -6.21 37.98
N PRO A 542 0.44 -5.09 37.25
CA PRO A 542 0.68 -5.02 35.82
C PRO A 542 2.17 -5.12 35.47
N ILE A 543 2.47 -5.80 34.36
CA ILE A 543 3.82 -5.98 33.81
C ILE A 543 3.93 -5.12 32.53
N ARG A 544 4.97 -4.30 32.40
CA ARG A 544 5.24 -3.53 31.18
C ARG A 544 5.86 -4.44 30.11
N LEU A 545 5.24 -4.51 28.94
CA LEU A 545 5.71 -5.31 27.80
C LEU A 545 6.57 -4.51 26.82
N SER A 546 6.27 -3.22 26.61
CA SER A 546 7.12 -2.34 25.80
C SER A 546 8.53 -2.20 26.42
N ALA A 547 9.56 -2.03 25.58
CA ALA A 547 10.92 -1.70 26.02
C ALA A 547 10.98 -0.32 26.70
N PRO A 548 11.83 -0.09 27.72
CA PRO A 548 11.88 1.18 28.49
C PRO A 548 11.91 2.45 27.62
N GLU A 549 12.66 2.40 26.53
CA GLU A 549 12.90 3.46 25.56
C GLU A 549 11.83 3.57 24.44
N ALA A 550 10.87 2.64 24.36
CA ALA A 550 9.83 2.68 23.34
C ALA A 550 8.81 3.80 23.63
N THR A 551 8.62 4.69 22.65
CA THR A 551 7.76 5.88 22.77
C THR A 551 6.49 5.78 21.93
N GLY A 552 5.32 5.94 22.55
CA GLY A 552 4.04 6.01 21.83
C GLY A 552 3.52 4.68 21.29
N ASP A 553 3.78 3.57 21.98
CA ASP A 553 3.14 2.28 21.73
C ASP A 553 1.66 2.31 22.17
N SER A 554 0.74 1.86 21.32
CA SER A 554 -0.70 1.86 21.62
C SER A 554 -1.51 0.79 20.86
N GLY A 555 -2.75 0.57 21.29
CA GLY A 555 -3.71 -0.34 20.68
C GLY A 555 -3.27 -1.81 20.60
N PRO A 556 -2.89 -2.46 21.72
CA PRO A 556 -2.43 -3.85 21.72
C PRO A 556 -3.58 -4.82 21.43
N MET A 557 -3.31 -5.84 20.61
CA MET A 557 -4.22 -6.93 20.29
C MET A 557 -3.43 -8.24 20.17
N TYR A 558 -3.71 -9.23 21.04
CA TYR A 558 -3.13 -10.58 20.94
C TYR A 558 -3.40 -11.24 19.58
N SER A 559 -2.60 -12.23 19.19
CA SER A 559 -2.83 -13.17 18.07
C SER A 559 -3.81 -14.30 18.43
N PRO A 560 -4.44 -15.00 17.45
CA PRO A 560 -5.35 -16.13 17.69
C PRO A 560 -4.83 -17.25 18.58
N ASP A 561 -3.57 -17.63 18.42
CA ASP A 561 -2.88 -18.62 19.25
C ASP A 561 -2.31 -18.05 20.56
N GLY A 562 -2.44 -16.74 20.79
CA GLY A 562 -1.98 -16.04 21.99
C GLY A 562 -0.47 -15.84 22.08
N ARG A 563 0.29 -16.15 21.02
CA ARG A 563 1.76 -16.08 21.01
C ARG A 563 2.32 -14.69 20.75
N GLU A 564 1.63 -13.88 19.95
CA GLU A 564 2.06 -12.53 19.57
C GLU A 564 1.04 -11.48 20.03
N ILE A 565 1.49 -10.22 20.09
CA ILE A 565 0.66 -9.02 20.26
C ILE A 565 0.99 -8.09 19.10
N ALA A 566 -0.03 -7.72 18.32
CA ALA A 566 0.04 -6.63 17.35
C ALA A 566 -0.27 -5.31 18.05
N PHE A 567 0.46 -4.25 17.69
CA PHE A 567 0.30 -2.93 18.26
C PHE A 567 0.77 -1.84 17.29
N ARG A 568 0.40 -0.59 17.54
CA ARG A 568 0.99 0.57 16.87
C ARG A 568 2.21 1.04 17.67
N ARG A 569 3.32 1.35 17.00
CA ARG A 569 4.45 2.14 17.55
C ARG A 569 4.55 3.48 16.84
N ARG A 570 4.81 4.57 17.57
CA ARG A 570 5.09 5.89 16.96
C ARG A 570 6.53 5.90 16.43
N ILE A 571 6.73 6.47 15.25
CA ILE A 571 8.05 6.68 14.66
C ILE A 571 8.42 8.17 14.77
N GLU A 572 9.61 8.46 15.28
CA GLU A 572 10.13 9.82 15.44
C GLU A 572 10.87 10.26 14.17
N ASP A 573 10.13 10.83 13.23
CA ASP A 573 10.62 11.27 11.91
C ASP A 573 10.58 12.80 11.70
N GLY A 574 10.19 13.55 12.74
CA GLY A 574 10.06 15.01 12.70
C GLY A 574 8.76 15.53 12.10
N THR A 575 7.80 14.68 11.76
CA THR A 575 6.46 15.10 11.30
C THR A 575 5.54 15.51 12.46
N GLU A 576 4.73 16.56 12.28
CA GLU A 576 3.70 16.93 13.27
C GLU A 576 2.65 15.81 13.39
N GLY A 577 2.47 15.31 14.62
CA GLY A 577 1.61 14.16 14.93
C GLY A 577 2.34 12.81 14.96
N GLY A 578 3.47 12.70 14.25
CA GLY A 578 4.30 11.49 14.16
C GLY A 578 3.66 10.37 13.33
N ASN A 579 4.43 9.79 12.42
CA ASN A 579 4.04 8.56 11.76
C ASN A 579 3.93 7.40 12.76
N GLY A 580 3.20 6.35 12.38
CA GLY A 580 2.97 5.19 13.22
C GLY A 580 2.98 3.94 12.36
N GLU A 581 3.63 2.89 12.84
CA GLU A 581 3.73 1.62 12.13
C GLU A 581 3.13 0.50 12.99
N ILE A 582 2.61 -0.53 12.34
CA ILE A 582 2.15 -1.75 13.03
C ILE A 582 3.37 -2.62 13.33
N PHE A 583 3.52 -2.99 14.60
CA PHE A 583 4.53 -3.91 15.11
C PHE A 583 3.85 -5.17 15.65
N LEU A 584 4.61 -6.27 15.64
CA LEU A 584 4.36 -7.50 16.38
C LEU A 584 5.42 -7.63 17.48
N MET A 585 5.06 -8.22 18.61
CA MET A 585 6.00 -8.72 19.62
C MET A 585 5.47 -10.04 20.16
N ASN A 586 6.32 -10.86 20.76
CA ASN A 586 5.87 -12.03 21.52
C ASN A 586 4.98 -11.57 22.70
N ALA A 587 4.10 -12.45 23.19
CA ALA A 587 3.14 -12.13 24.24
C ALA A 587 3.78 -11.74 25.60
N ASP A 588 5.06 -12.05 25.79
CA ASP A 588 5.89 -11.63 26.92
C ASP A 588 6.61 -10.27 26.72
N GLY A 589 6.38 -9.61 25.58
CA GLY A 589 7.00 -8.34 25.19
C GLY A 589 8.33 -8.49 24.43
N SER A 590 8.84 -9.71 24.23
CA SER A 590 10.11 -9.94 23.55
C SER A 590 10.01 -9.83 22.02
N GLU A 591 11.17 -9.68 21.36
CA GLU A 591 11.34 -9.67 19.90
C GLU A 591 10.40 -8.74 19.09
N PRO A 592 10.27 -7.45 19.47
CA PRO A 592 9.43 -6.51 18.73
C PRO A 592 9.93 -6.30 17.29
N ARG A 593 9.11 -6.64 16.31
CA ARG A 593 9.36 -6.54 14.87
C ARG A 593 8.30 -5.70 14.18
N VAL A 594 8.70 -4.84 13.24
CA VAL A 594 7.73 -4.13 12.39
C VAL A 594 7.07 -5.12 11.43
N LEU A 595 5.74 -5.04 11.29
CA LEU A 595 4.96 -5.90 10.40
C LEU A 595 5.14 -5.49 8.94
N ALA A 596 4.90 -4.22 8.62
CA ALA A 596 5.06 -3.66 7.29
C ALA A 596 5.55 -2.19 7.39
N PRO A 597 6.88 -1.95 7.37
CA PRO A 597 7.45 -0.60 7.57
C PRO A 597 7.10 0.35 6.43
N HIS A 598 6.18 1.29 6.64
CA HIS A 598 5.69 2.26 5.66
C HIS A 598 5.59 3.63 6.32
N VAL A 599 6.05 4.67 5.62
CA VAL A 599 5.94 6.07 6.06
C VAL A 599 4.47 6.53 5.94
N ALA A 600 3.66 6.17 6.93
CA ALA A 600 2.26 6.50 7.06
C ALA A 600 1.85 6.60 8.54
N GLN A 601 0.64 7.08 8.79
CA GLN A 601 0.01 7.01 10.10
C GLN A 601 -0.84 5.75 10.16
N ASP A 602 -0.20 4.61 10.45
CA ASP A 602 -0.86 3.34 10.64
C ASP A 602 -1.27 3.17 12.12
N ALA A 603 -2.43 2.57 12.36
CA ALA A 603 -3.02 2.48 13.69
C ALA A 603 -4.07 1.36 13.81
N ALA A 604 -4.36 0.99 15.07
CA ALA A 604 -5.46 0.11 15.46
C ALA A 604 -5.49 -1.25 14.71
N PRO A 605 -4.51 -2.13 14.94
CA PRO A 605 -4.48 -3.45 14.33
C PRO A 605 -5.62 -4.34 14.84
N ALA A 606 -6.11 -5.23 13.99
CA ALA A 606 -7.08 -6.27 14.32
C ALA A 606 -6.74 -7.56 13.56
N TRP A 607 -6.55 -8.65 14.31
CA TRP A 607 -6.24 -9.96 13.74
C TRP A 607 -7.47 -10.62 13.11
N SER A 608 -7.24 -11.25 11.96
CA SER A 608 -8.10 -12.28 11.38
C SER A 608 -8.39 -13.43 12.34
N THR A 609 -9.48 -14.16 12.05
CA THR A 609 -9.91 -15.34 12.80
C THR A 609 -8.86 -16.46 12.84
N ASP A 610 -8.16 -16.68 11.72
CA ASP A 610 -7.14 -17.72 11.54
C ASP A 610 -5.74 -17.28 11.95
N GLY A 611 -5.52 -15.97 12.10
CA GLY A 611 -4.25 -15.39 12.51
C GLY A 611 -3.23 -15.23 11.38
N THR A 612 -3.66 -15.36 10.11
CA THR A 612 -2.76 -15.18 8.95
C THR A 612 -2.64 -13.72 8.53
N GLN A 613 -3.61 -12.89 8.88
CA GLN A 613 -3.77 -11.51 8.42
C GLN A 613 -4.08 -10.52 9.55
N ILE A 614 -3.67 -9.27 9.35
CA ILE A 614 -3.97 -8.14 10.23
C ILE A 614 -4.60 -7.02 9.40
N ALA A 615 -5.80 -6.60 9.82
CA ALA A 615 -6.43 -5.36 9.37
C ALA A 615 -5.95 -4.17 10.21
N PHE A 616 -5.80 -3.00 9.61
CA PHE A 616 -5.38 -1.77 10.30
C PHE A 616 -5.83 -0.52 9.54
N MET A 617 -5.86 0.62 10.22
CA MET A 617 -6.09 1.93 9.60
C MET A 617 -4.78 2.47 9.03
N SER A 618 -4.80 3.13 7.86
CA SER A 618 -3.61 3.76 7.26
C SER A 618 -3.91 5.07 6.52
N ARG A 619 -2.98 6.02 6.57
CA ARG A 619 -2.97 7.27 5.77
C ARG A 619 -2.04 7.22 4.55
N ARG A 620 -1.74 6.04 4.00
CA ARG A 620 -0.73 5.86 2.94
C ARG A 620 -1.05 6.46 1.55
N LEU A 621 -2.24 7.00 1.30
CA LEU A 621 -2.69 7.49 -0.03
C LEU A 621 -2.46 9.00 -0.31
N GLY A 622 -1.49 9.62 0.37
CA GLY A 622 -0.95 10.94 -0.02
C GLY A 622 -1.77 12.19 0.36
N PRO A 623 -1.23 13.40 0.10
CA PRO A 623 -1.76 14.65 0.67
C PRO A 623 -3.11 15.13 0.09
N ASP A 624 -3.48 14.73 -1.12
CA ASP A 624 -4.83 15.00 -1.66
C ASP A 624 -5.93 14.16 -0.98
N SER A 625 -5.58 13.10 -0.23
CA SER A 625 -6.52 12.35 0.61
C SER A 625 -6.75 13.01 1.98
N SER A 626 -6.54 14.33 2.09
CA SER A 626 -6.48 15.05 3.36
C SER A 626 -7.72 14.78 4.24
N GLN A 627 -7.47 14.12 5.38
CA GLN A 627 -8.38 13.73 6.48
C GLN A 627 -8.90 12.27 6.50
N ALA A 628 -8.89 11.51 5.40
CA ALA A 628 -9.39 10.12 5.41
C ALA A 628 -8.30 9.08 5.72
N ASN A 629 -8.41 8.36 6.85
CA ASN A 629 -7.75 7.06 6.99
C ASN A 629 -8.45 6.05 6.06
N HIS A 630 -7.75 5.01 5.63
CA HIS A 630 -8.29 3.91 4.84
C HIS A 630 -8.11 2.59 5.60
N LEU A 631 -8.98 1.62 5.35
CA LEU A 631 -8.87 0.28 5.93
C LEU A 631 -7.96 -0.58 5.04
N TRP A 632 -6.88 -1.09 5.62
CA TRP A 632 -5.92 -1.97 4.97
C TRP A 632 -5.89 -3.32 5.64
N VAL A 633 -5.49 -4.35 4.90
CA VAL A 633 -5.15 -5.69 5.41
C VAL A 633 -3.78 -6.05 4.87
N VAL A 634 -2.98 -6.76 5.66
CA VAL A 634 -1.66 -7.31 5.29
C VAL A 634 -1.53 -8.73 5.83
N GLN A 635 -0.73 -9.57 5.18
CA GLN A 635 -0.33 -10.87 5.72
C GLN A 635 0.63 -10.69 6.91
N VAL A 636 0.65 -11.65 7.84
CA VAL A 636 1.46 -11.61 9.07
C VAL A 636 2.97 -11.79 8.81
N ASP A 637 3.35 -12.21 7.60
CA ASP A 637 4.74 -12.18 7.11
C ASP A 637 5.17 -10.79 6.56
N GLY A 638 4.27 -9.80 6.60
CA GLY A 638 4.49 -8.44 6.12
C GLY A 638 4.35 -8.26 4.61
N GLN A 639 4.01 -9.31 3.86
CA GLN A 639 3.79 -9.25 2.42
C GLN A 639 2.34 -8.89 2.08
N ASP A 640 2.13 -8.51 0.81
CA ASP A 640 0.83 -8.28 0.20
C ASP A 640 -0.12 -7.46 1.07
N ALA A 641 0.13 -6.15 1.18
CA ALA A 641 -0.80 -5.21 1.81
C ALA A 641 -1.82 -4.71 0.78
N TRP A 642 -3.13 -4.81 1.06
CA TRP A 642 -4.18 -4.26 0.21
C TRP A 642 -5.19 -3.41 0.97
N GLN A 643 -5.78 -2.44 0.27
CA GLN A 643 -6.93 -1.70 0.76
C GLN A 643 -8.17 -2.62 0.76
N ALA A 644 -8.83 -2.75 1.90
CA ALA A 644 -9.96 -3.65 2.10
C ALA A 644 -11.26 -3.17 1.45
N VAL A 645 -11.41 -1.84 1.29
CA VAL A 645 -12.59 -1.19 0.72
C VAL A 645 -12.18 0.07 -0.04
N SER A 646 -12.66 0.27 -1.27
CA SER A 646 -12.28 1.40 -2.15
C SER A 646 -12.83 2.78 -1.71
N GLN A 647 -12.22 3.84 -2.25
CA GLN A 647 -12.31 5.24 -1.79
C GLN A 647 -13.72 5.89 -1.75
N GLU A 648 -14.75 5.31 -2.37
CA GLU A 648 -16.13 5.87 -2.32
C GLU A 648 -16.77 5.78 -0.91
N SER A 649 -16.06 5.19 0.05
CA SER A 649 -16.56 4.82 1.39
C SER A 649 -16.22 5.83 2.50
N GLY A 650 -15.49 6.90 2.20
CA GLY A 650 -15.06 7.90 3.18
C GLY A 650 -14.07 7.39 4.25
N GLY A 651 -13.85 8.17 5.30
CA GLY A 651 -12.70 8.02 6.21
C GLY A 651 -12.88 6.96 7.31
N VAL A 652 -11.81 6.27 7.69
CA VAL A 652 -11.85 5.21 8.74
C VAL A 652 -11.44 5.79 10.10
N GLY A 653 -12.41 6.25 10.89
CA GLY A 653 -12.12 6.97 12.13
C GLY A 653 -11.52 6.13 13.28
N HIS A 654 -11.83 4.82 13.33
CA HIS A 654 -11.57 3.97 14.50
C HIS A 654 -11.26 2.52 14.17
N ALA A 655 -10.74 1.80 15.18
CA ALA A 655 -10.36 0.39 15.13
C ALA A 655 -11.45 -0.51 14.53
N PRO A 656 -11.13 -1.34 13.53
CA PRO A 656 -12.02 -2.42 13.10
C PRO A 656 -12.02 -3.57 14.12
N ALA A 657 -13.03 -4.45 14.04
CA ALA A 657 -13.07 -5.71 14.76
C ALA A 657 -13.30 -6.86 13.79
N TRP A 658 -12.32 -7.74 13.65
CA TRP A 658 -12.43 -8.96 12.86
C TRP A 658 -12.78 -10.15 13.76
N GLY A 659 -12.12 -10.26 14.92
CA GLY A 659 -12.48 -11.20 15.98
C GLY A 659 -12.20 -12.66 15.64
N ARG A 660 -12.51 -13.58 16.56
CA ARG A 660 -12.21 -15.02 16.45
C ARG A 660 -13.47 -15.87 16.58
N ARG A 661 -13.28 -17.19 16.52
CA ARG A 661 -14.14 -18.19 17.16
C ARG A 661 -13.51 -18.64 18.47
#